data_AF-A0AAI9Y1A9-F1
#
_entry.id   AF-A0AAI9Y1A9-F1
#
_cell.length_a   1.000
_cell.length_b   1.000
_cell.length_c   1.000
_cell.angle_alpha   90.00
_cell.angle_beta   90.00
_cell.angle_gamma   90.00
#
_symmetry.space_group_name_H-M   'P 1'
#
loop_
_entity.id
_entity.type
_entity.pdbx_description
1 polymer ?
#
loop_
_entity_poly.entity_id
_entity_poly.type
_entity_poly.pdbx_seq_one_letter_code
_entity_poly.pdbx_strand_id
1 'polypeptide(L)'
;MSGLLTLVLPLLALPAIQACPTKYHNATTACAQVTGNQTVNSFQLYPENADFDTKRCVAYFSVLYNASVAAWNPTTSEIQTIEIPGLSFNPELHSSGVRVDPLDRLSIIIDAGSAFDTGGQNITGDNILVKYDLTKKEVLWQRNLTEVTGGVYGGFQDTAHGPDGTTYALGTFPSSIIRISPDGSKAVAWYLKTPANHSIHGLSGLVSSPDGKALLVADSSDGQLYRFDTANATGSTPVRVPLTSADTIGAALDGVSIPSRYNGTVILVSDNEKGTVVLHSADAKWESAAVIGTVPNAYLADGGSTVTTVQIGGSVYSVTEYFGDAKVAGTLAGNRTEWPLVDITANINGFLAGQMESQSKRVAVVGAGPSGLVAIKECLAAGLEVLCFERAPALGGLWLYNPDPSAETSSGMYPGVMLNSCRLTTGYSDFPIDPERYPIYYSHKLHLRYLNEYAAHFALEKHIRYETTVVGCEPRKEGGWEVRVRRGSEKDGNGEEVLAFDALICGTGIISKPFVPEYKGRESFKGEVLHSRSYRKPSAYEGKRVILVGLGSSAIDVACEVGPLAKELTIVNRRGAWVLPRFVLGKPTEAWDSRSSQIWLPASVQEWLFEKILNHAQGKMPPELQPDHGLMAQNATIRSDFVEKLQTGIFSLRRTTIASFTETGVILENGDSLDADVVILATGYHIVDQPYLPPGALASKEAPAPHVDLYKSIVPPTWKDLYVMGQTEQAGPVTPVSEAQARYIAAVIKGTVELPGEEEMMREIRTMRGWRKKHMIDSDRHALNVEFVKYMDGLLAPLGAAPTFGKLFGRIFTSGKPLRAWSILSAVYFGIPAPAQWRLFGEGSTPVLAEETLLRTDVDASQLSEGEKSFF
;
A
#
# COMPACT_ATOMS: atom_id res chain seq x y z
N MET A 1 -24.21 6.40 42.24
CA MET A 1 -23.58 7.74 42.02
C MET A 1 -22.55 7.59 40.92
N SER A 2 -23.01 7.34 39.69
CA SER A 2 -22.22 6.66 38.65
C SER A 2 -22.40 7.33 37.27
N GLY A 3 -22.51 8.67 37.25
CA GLY A 3 -22.83 9.40 36.03
C GLY A 3 -22.44 10.89 36.03
N LEU A 4 -21.35 11.28 36.71
CA LEU A 4 -21.00 12.70 36.82
C LEU A 4 -19.51 13.04 36.72
N LEU A 5 -18.68 12.18 36.10
CA LEU A 5 -17.25 12.47 35.88
C LEU A 5 -16.80 12.34 34.42
N THR A 6 -17.72 12.51 33.46
CA THR A 6 -17.44 12.47 32.01
C THR A 6 -17.86 13.75 31.28
N LEU A 7 -17.73 14.91 31.95
CA LEU A 7 -18.01 16.22 31.34
C LEU A 7 -17.05 17.27 31.87
N VAL A 8 -15.86 17.37 31.28
CA VAL A 8 -15.03 18.58 31.31
C VAL A 8 -14.43 18.82 29.92
N LEU A 9 -15.18 19.63 29.14
CA LEU A 9 -14.82 20.54 28.03
C LEU A 9 -14.21 19.97 26.71
N PRO A 10 -14.56 20.56 25.53
CA PRO A 10 -14.83 21.99 25.35
C PRO A 10 -16.14 22.36 24.63
N LEU A 11 -16.88 23.26 25.29
CA LEU A 11 -17.70 24.29 24.65
C LEU A 11 -16.91 25.60 24.81
N LEU A 12 -16.41 26.17 23.71
CA LEU A 12 -16.43 27.62 23.41
C LEU A 12 -15.58 27.96 22.17
N ALA A 13 -16.22 28.74 21.30
CA ALA A 13 -15.68 29.64 20.29
C ALA A 13 -15.21 29.08 18.94
N LEU A 14 -16.12 29.09 17.97
CA LEU A 14 -15.85 29.59 16.61
C LEU A 14 -17.09 30.38 16.12
N PRO A 15 -16.92 31.60 15.56
CA PRO A 15 -18.03 32.35 15.00
C PRO A 15 -18.39 31.81 13.61
N ALA A 16 -19.69 31.84 13.31
CA ALA A 16 -20.25 31.47 12.03
C ALA A 16 -19.70 32.34 10.89
N ILE A 17 -19.09 31.70 9.89
CA ILE A 17 -18.88 32.27 8.56
C ILE A 17 -19.93 31.64 7.65
N GLN A 18 -20.89 32.44 7.19
CA GLN A 18 -21.77 32.11 6.08
C GLN A 18 -20.93 31.93 4.82
N ALA A 19 -20.95 30.72 4.24
CA ALA A 19 -20.52 30.47 2.88
C ALA A 19 -21.73 30.02 2.05
N CYS A 20 -21.92 30.69 0.91
CA CYS A 20 -22.96 30.43 -0.08
C CYS A 20 -23.01 28.95 -0.54
N PRO A 21 -24.19 28.45 -0.92
CA PRO A 21 -24.31 27.12 -1.53
C PRO A 21 -23.83 27.19 -2.99
N THR A 22 -22.65 26.66 -3.29
CA THR A 22 -22.35 26.19 -4.64
C THR A 22 -22.97 24.81 -4.80
N LYS A 23 -23.98 24.72 -5.68
CA LYS A 23 -24.59 23.47 -6.11
C LYS A 23 -23.52 22.59 -6.75
N TYR A 24 -23.08 21.55 -6.06
CA TYR A 24 -22.47 20.40 -6.72
C TYR A 24 -23.60 19.49 -7.22
N HIS A 25 -23.60 19.26 -8.53
CA HIS A 25 -24.53 18.38 -9.22
C HIS A 25 -24.43 16.95 -8.66
N ASN A 26 -25.59 16.33 -8.51
CA ASN A 26 -25.80 14.97 -8.00
C ASN A 26 -24.93 13.93 -8.71
N ALA A 27 -24.43 12.98 -7.91
CA ALA A 27 -23.82 11.74 -8.34
C ALA A 27 -24.77 10.96 -9.28
N THR A 28 -24.29 10.65 -10.49
CA THR A 28 -24.91 9.69 -11.40
C THR A 28 -24.72 8.28 -10.85
N THR A 29 -25.80 7.50 -10.78
CA THR A 29 -25.81 6.08 -10.46
C THR A 29 -24.84 5.34 -11.39
N ALA A 30 -23.87 4.62 -10.84
CA ALA A 30 -22.92 3.86 -11.65
C ALA A 30 -23.63 2.74 -12.44
N CYS A 31 -23.30 2.57 -13.73
CA CYS A 31 -23.82 1.49 -14.56
C CYS A 31 -23.53 0.11 -13.97
N ALA A 32 -24.44 -0.85 -14.20
CA ALA A 32 -24.25 -2.24 -13.81
C ALA A 32 -22.92 -2.79 -14.38
N GLN A 33 -22.25 -3.63 -13.59
CA GLN A 33 -21.02 -4.29 -14.04
C GLN A 33 -21.41 -5.41 -15.02
N VAL A 34 -20.90 -5.34 -16.25
CA VAL A 34 -21.10 -6.34 -17.30
C VAL A 34 -19.77 -7.05 -17.50
N THR A 35 -19.75 -8.39 -17.42
CA THR A 35 -18.54 -9.21 -17.49
C THR A 35 -18.74 -10.43 -18.39
N GLY A 36 -17.67 -10.90 -19.01
CA GLY A 36 -17.69 -12.03 -19.93
C GLY A 36 -18.19 -11.65 -21.32
N ASN A 37 -17.93 -12.52 -22.31
CA ASN A 37 -18.30 -12.26 -23.71
C ASN A 37 -19.78 -11.93 -23.86
N GLN A 38 -20.08 -10.95 -24.71
CA GLN A 38 -21.44 -10.55 -25.06
C GLN A 38 -21.70 -10.79 -26.54
N THR A 39 -22.98 -10.87 -26.92
CA THR A 39 -23.40 -10.90 -28.32
C THR A 39 -24.50 -9.87 -28.51
N VAL A 40 -24.28 -8.94 -29.44
CA VAL A 40 -25.31 -7.97 -29.85
C VAL A 40 -26.12 -8.61 -30.96
N ASN A 41 -27.40 -8.85 -30.70
CA ASN A 41 -28.33 -9.39 -31.69
C ASN A 41 -28.98 -8.24 -32.47
N SER A 42 -28.51 -8.02 -33.69
CA SER A 42 -29.01 -6.96 -34.56
C SER A 42 -28.75 -7.32 -36.03
N PHE A 43 -29.77 -7.19 -36.87
CA PHE A 43 -29.64 -7.42 -38.31
C PHE A 43 -28.78 -6.31 -38.92
N GLN A 44 -27.71 -6.70 -39.62
CA GLN A 44 -26.82 -5.78 -40.33
C GLN A 44 -26.19 -4.67 -39.47
N LEU A 45 -25.73 -4.99 -38.25
CA LEU A 45 -25.08 -4.00 -37.37
C LEU A 45 -23.76 -3.47 -37.94
N TYR A 46 -22.90 -4.32 -38.50
CA TYR A 46 -21.56 -3.98 -39.03
C TYR A 46 -20.91 -2.83 -38.21
N PRO A 47 -20.51 -3.10 -36.95
CA PRO A 47 -19.95 -2.10 -36.04
C PRO A 47 -18.48 -1.79 -36.35
N GLU A 48 -18.22 -0.62 -36.95
CA GLU A 48 -16.85 -0.18 -37.27
C GLU A 48 -16.15 0.48 -36.06
N ASN A 49 -16.89 1.27 -35.30
CA ASN A 49 -16.39 2.00 -34.14
C ASN A 49 -17.42 1.93 -33.00
N ALA A 50 -16.98 2.14 -31.77
CA ALA A 50 -17.78 1.99 -30.58
C ALA A 50 -17.33 2.92 -29.45
N ASP A 51 -18.29 3.44 -28.71
CA ASP A 51 -18.03 4.17 -27.46
C ASP A 51 -19.14 3.93 -26.44
N PHE A 52 -18.84 4.12 -25.15
CA PHE A 52 -19.79 3.83 -24.07
C PHE A 52 -20.17 5.07 -23.27
N ASP A 53 -21.47 5.37 -23.23
CA ASP A 53 -22.03 6.44 -22.41
C ASP A 53 -22.34 5.92 -21.01
N THR A 54 -21.48 6.26 -20.06
CA THR A 54 -21.63 5.89 -18.66
C THR A 54 -22.80 6.58 -17.95
N LYS A 55 -23.37 7.67 -18.51
CA LYS A 55 -24.54 8.34 -17.91
C LYS A 55 -25.84 7.62 -18.27
N ARG A 56 -25.93 7.10 -19.50
CA ARG A 56 -27.11 6.40 -20.02
C ARG A 56 -26.98 4.88 -19.97
N CYS A 57 -25.78 4.37 -19.70
CA CYS A 57 -25.43 2.94 -19.75
C CYS A 57 -25.74 2.32 -21.11
N VAL A 58 -25.31 2.99 -22.18
CA VAL A 58 -25.54 2.61 -23.58
C VAL A 58 -24.20 2.59 -24.31
N ALA A 59 -23.95 1.53 -25.08
CA ALA A 59 -22.88 1.49 -26.06
C ALA A 59 -23.41 1.99 -27.41
N TYR A 60 -22.73 2.95 -28.01
CA TYR A 60 -23.00 3.42 -29.36
C TYR A 60 -22.06 2.72 -30.33
N PHE A 61 -22.60 2.15 -31.41
CA PHE A 61 -21.85 1.54 -32.50
C PHE A 61 -22.10 2.32 -33.79
N SER A 62 -21.06 2.66 -34.54
CA SER A 62 -21.23 3.17 -35.90
C SER A 62 -21.59 2.00 -36.82
N VAL A 63 -22.72 2.10 -37.50
CA VAL A 63 -23.26 1.05 -38.37
C VAL A 63 -22.76 1.33 -39.78
N LEU A 64 -21.69 0.65 -40.17
CA LEU A 64 -20.87 0.97 -41.34
C LEU A 64 -21.73 1.16 -42.59
N TYR A 65 -22.37 0.11 -43.09
CA TYR A 65 -23.08 0.11 -44.37
C TYR A 65 -24.48 0.76 -44.34
N ASN A 66 -24.92 1.25 -43.18
CA ASN A 66 -26.22 1.91 -43.04
C ASN A 66 -26.09 3.42 -42.73
N ALA A 67 -24.88 3.96 -42.70
CA ALA A 67 -24.61 5.38 -42.40
C ALA A 67 -25.39 5.89 -41.16
N SER A 68 -25.45 5.07 -40.11
CA SER A 68 -26.26 5.35 -38.90
C SER A 68 -25.51 4.94 -37.64
N VAL A 69 -26.09 5.20 -36.47
CA VAL A 69 -25.53 4.73 -35.19
C VAL A 69 -26.54 3.81 -34.50
N ALA A 70 -26.07 2.70 -33.92
CA ALA A 70 -26.88 1.86 -33.07
C ALA A 70 -26.56 2.13 -31.59
N ALA A 71 -27.60 2.42 -30.81
CA ALA A 71 -27.55 2.59 -29.37
C ALA A 71 -28.01 1.29 -28.68
N TRP A 72 -27.08 0.54 -28.10
CA TRP A 72 -27.34 -0.75 -27.45
C TRP A 72 -27.21 -0.65 -25.93
N ASN A 73 -28.20 -1.15 -25.20
CA ASN A 73 -28.16 -1.26 -23.75
C ASN A 73 -27.67 -2.67 -23.36
N PRO A 74 -26.50 -2.81 -22.71
CA PRO A 74 -25.95 -4.12 -22.37
C PRO A 74 -26.74 -4.86 -21.27
N THR A 75 -27.57 -4.16 -20.50
CA THR A 75 -28.36 -4.76 -19.41
C THR A 75 -29.72 -5.26 -19.89
N THR A 76 -30.39 -4.51 -20.77
CA THR A 76 -31.70 -4.90 -21.32
C THR A 76 -31.60 -5.62 -22.66
N SER A 77 -30.42 -5.59 -23.30
CA SER A 77 -30.16 -6.03 -24.67
C SER A 77 -30.99 -5.29 -25.73
N GLU A 78 -31.65 -4.19 -25.37
CA GLU A 78 -32.40 -3.36 -26.31
C GLU A 78 -31.44 -2.59 -27.23
N ILE A 79 -31.83 -2.46 -28.50
CA ILE A 79 -31.07 -1.70 -29.49
C ILE A 79 -31.98 -0.70 -30.21
N GLN A 80 -31.50 0.53 -30.37
CA GLN A 80 -32.19 1.60 -31.08
C GLN A 80 -31.28 2.20 -32.15
N THR A 81 -31.79 2.36 -33.37
CA THR A 81 -31.08 3.09 -34.42
C THR A 81 -31.27 4.60 -34.25
N ILE A 82 -30.16 5.34 -34.29
CA ILE A 82 -30.10 6.79 -34.40
C ILE A 82 -29.89 7.12 -35.87
N GLU A 83 -30.94 7.64 -36.48
CA GLU A 83 -30.95 8.08 -37.87
C GLU A 83 -30.41 9.51 -37.99
N ILE A 84 -29.60 9.74 -39.00
CA ILE A 84 -29.00 11.02 -39.33
C ILE A 84 -29.74 11.58 -40.56
N PRO A 85 -30.52 12.66 -40.40
CA PRO A 85 -31.33 13.20 -41.49
C PRO A 85 -30.51 13.49 -42.75
N GLY A 86 -30.94 12.89 -43.87
CA GLY A 86 -30.32 13.06 -45.19
C GLY A 86 -29.08 12.22 -45.45
N LEU A 87 -28.59 11.46 -44.47
CA LEU A 87 -27.35 10.67 -44.59
C LEU A 87 -27.55 9.18 -44.34
N SER A 88 -28.34 8.79 -43.34
CA SER A 88 -28.58 7.37 -43.03
C SER A 88 -29.31 6.62 -44.14
N PHE A 89 -29.10 5.30 -44.19
CA PHE A 89 -29.66 4.39 -45.20
C PHE A 89 -29.23 4.69 -46.63
N ASN A 90 -28.16 5.46 -46.83
CA ASN A 90 -27.53 5.65 -48.12
C ASN A 90 -26.43 4.59 -48.33
N PRO A 91 -26.54 3.71 -49.34
CA PRO A 91 -25.56 2.66 -49.58
C PRO A 91 -24.20 3.18 -50.09
N GLU A 92 -24.09 4.45 -50.48
CA GLU A 92 -22.80 5.07 -50.87
C GLU A 92 -22.04 5.68 -49.68
N LEU A 93 -22.66 5.74 -48.51
CA LEU A 93 -22.11 6.37 -47.32
C LEU A 93 -21.81 5.34 -46.24
N HIS A 94 -20.70 5.52 -45.53
CA HIS A 94 -20.27 4.68 -44.42
C HIS A 94 -20.26 5.43 -43.10
N SER A 95 -20.79 4.84 -42.03
CA SER A 95 -20.55 5.36 -40.68
C SER A 95 -19.29 4.73 -40.09
N SER A 96 -18.20 5.48 -40.13
CA SER A 96 -16.85 5.02 -39.78
C SER A 96 -16.46 5.35 -38.34
N GLY A 97 -17.03 6.40 -37.74
CA GLY A 97 -16.64 6.85 -36.39
C GLY A 97 -17.83 7.26 -35.52
N VAL A 98 -17.78 6.89 -34.24
CA VAL A 98 -18.75 7.33 -33.23
C VAL A 98 -18.06 7.56 -31.89
N ARG A 99 -18.28 8.71 -31.25
CA ARG A 99 -17.69 8.98 -29.93
C ARG A 99 -18.46 10.01 -29.12
N VAL A 100 -18.63 9.75 -27.83
CA VAL A 100 -19.28 10.65 -26.87
C VAL A 100 -18.31 11.73 -26.46
N ASP A 101 -18.72 13.00 -26.59
CA ASP A 101 -17.89 14.13 -26.20
C ASP A 101 -18.17 14.63 -24.76
N PRO A 102 -17.26 15.42 -24.17
CA PRO A 102 -17.38 15.88 -22.78
C PRO A 102 -18.64 16.72 -22.48
N LEU A 103 -19.31 17.24 -23.52
CA LEU A 103 -20.48 18.10 -23.39
C LEU A 103 -21.79 17.32 -23.59
N ASP A 104 -21.77 15.99 -23.45
CA ASP A 104 -22.95 15.11 -23.55
C ASP A 104 -23.57 15.03 -24.95
N ARG A 105 -22.71 15.05 -25.97
CA ARG A 105 -23.08 14.97 -27.39
C ARG A 105 -22.36 13.82 -28.07
N LEU A 106 -22.86 13.39 -29.22
CA LEU A 106 -22.21 12.37 -30.04
C LEU A 106 -21.54 13.04 -31.25
N SER A 107 -20.25 12.77 -31.44
CA SER A 107 -19.58 12.92 -32.73
C SER A 107 -19.83 11.69 -33.57
N ILE A 108 -20.34 11.87 -34.78
CA ILE A 108 -20.54 10.78 -35.74
C ILE A 108 -19.85 11.18 -37.04
N ILE A 109 -19.05 10.29 -37.61
CA ILE A 109 -18.49 10.48 -38.95
C ILE A 109 -19.29 9.65 -39.94
N ILE A 110 -19.70 10.30 -41.03
CA ILE A 110 -20.33 9.70 -42.19
C ILE A 110 -19.49 10.04 -43.42
N ASP A 111 -18.79 9.04 -43.96
CA ASP A 111 -17.88 9.19 -45.08
C ASP A 111 -18.49 8.72 -46.39
N ALA A 112 -17.91 9.18 -47.50
CA ALA A 112 -18.07 8.50 -48.78
C ALA A 112 -17.37 7.14 -48.72
N GLY A 113 -18.13 6.04 -48.85
CA GLY A 113 -17.62 4.68 -48.61
C GLY A 113 -16.51 4.25 -49.57
N SER A 114 -16.45 4.88 -50.75
CA SER A 114 -15.46 4.65 -51.81
C SER A 114 -14.01 4.71 -51.31
N ALA A 115 -13.69 5.58 -50.35
CA ALA A 115 -12.34 5.72 -49.81
C ALA A 115 -11.85 4.41 -49.16
N PHE A 116 -12.71 3.72 -48.41
CA PHE A 116 -12.37 2.45 -47.76
C PHE A 116 -12.51 1.27 -48.71
N ASP A 117 -13.58 1.22 -49.49
CA ASP A 117 -13.85 0.11 -50.42
C ASP A 117 -12.76 -0.06 -51.50
N THR A 118 -12.08 1.04 -51.83
CA THR A 118 -11.02 1.05 -52.84
C THR A 118 -9.61 1.17 -52.25
N GLY A 119 -9.46 1.15 -50.92
CA GLY A 119 -8.16 1.34 -50.26
C GLY A 119 -7.49 2.67 -50.64
N GLY A 120 -8.28 3.74 -50.70
CA GLY A 120 -7.83 5.09 -51.03
C GLY A 120 -7.65 5.37 -52.53
N GLN A 121 -7.93 4.44 -53.44
CA GLN A 121 -7.84 4.71 -54.90
C GLN A 121 -8.90 5.71 -55.37
N ASN A 122 -10.07 5.73 -54.73
CA ASN A 122 -11.11 6.69 -54.95
C ASN A 122 -11.50 7.37 -53.63
N ILE A 123 -11.02 8.60 -53.43
CA ILE A 123 -11.39 9.44 -52.27
C ILE A 123 -12.43 10.51 -52.63
N THR A 124 -13.12 10.39 -53.78
CA THR A 124 -14.15 11.36 -54.17
C THR A 124 -15.41 11.17 -53.32
N GLY A 125 -16.00 12.28 -52.90
CA GLY A 125 -17.24 12.33 -52.15
C GLY A 125 -17.12 13.21 -50.90
N ASP A 126 -18.26 13.47 -50.28
CA ASP A 126 -18.33 14.28 -49.07
C ASP A 126 -18.10 13.41 -47.83
N ASN A 127 -17.28 13.90 -46.91
CA ASN A 127 -17.05 13.31 -45.60
C ASN A 127 -17.62 14.25 -44.55
N ILE A 128 -18.66 13.81 -43.83
CA ILE A 128 -19.46 14.68 -42.98
C ILE A 128 -19.24 14.31 -41.51
N LEU A 129 -18.77 15.29 -40.72
CA LEU A 129 -18.84 15.22 -39.27
C LEU A 129 -20.19 15.74 -38.79
N VAL A 130 -20.91 14.92 -38.06
CA VAL A 130 -22.21 15.22 -37.48
C VAL A 130 -22.06 15.36 -35.97
N LYS A 131 -22.64 16.42 -35.40
CA LYS A 131 -22.77 16.57 -33.95
C LYS A 131 -24.23 16.38 -33.55
N TYR A 132 -24.48 15.41 -32.69
CA TYR A 132 -25.83 15.02 -32.25
C TYR A 132 -26.01 15.25 -30.75
N ASP A 133 -27.12 15.85 -30.34
CA ASP A 133 -27.46 16.09 -28.93
C ASP A 133 -28.14 14.86 -28.34
N LEU A 134 -27.49 14.19 -27.38
CA LEU A 134 -28.01 12.97 -26.76
C LEU A 134 -29.21 13.21 -25.83
N THR A 135 -29.44 14.45 -25.41
CA THR A 135 -30.58 14.81 -24.54
C THR A 135 -31.80 15.20 -25.36
N LYS A 136 -31.61 16.06 -26.36
CA LYS A 136 -32.69 16.52 -27.26
C LYS A 136 -33.02 15.53 -28.36
N LYS A 137 -32.10 14.59 -28.63
CA LYS A 137 -32.20 13.60 -29.71
C LYS A 137 -32.31 14.23 -31.10
N GLU A 138 -31.51 15.27 -31.35
CA GLU A 138 -31.49 16.00 -32.63
C GLU A 138 -30.07 16.28 -33.11
N VAL A 139 -29.90 16.45 -34.42
CA VAL A 139 -28.63 16.93 -35.00
C VAL A 139 -28.47 18.42 -34.69
N LEU A 140 -27.35 18.79 -34.06
CA LEU A 140 -27.01 20.17 -33.74
C LEU A 140 -26.41 20.89 -34.95
N TRP A 141 -25.47 20.23 -35.64
CA TRP A 141 -24.83 20.74 -36.83
C TRP A 141 -24.15 19.61 -37.60
N GLN A 142 -23.90 19.85 -38.89
CA GLN A 142 -23.12 19.00 -39.77
C GLN A 142 -22.00 19.83 -40.40
N ARG A 143 -20.83 19.23 -40.61
CA ARG A 143 -19.67 19.88 -41.23
C ARG A 143 -19.04 18.98 -42.29
N ASN A 144 -18.97 19.48 -43.52
CA ASN A 144 -18.25 18.80 -44.59
C ASN A 144 -16.73 18.98 -44.40
N LEU A 145 -16.03 17.89 -44.12
CA LEU A 145 -14.59 17.84 -43.91
C LEU A 145 -13.83 17.86 -45.24
N THR A 146 -14.43 17.35 -46.33
CA THR A 146 -13.85 17.38 -47.69
C THR A 146 -13.60 18.82 -48.14
N GLU A 147 -14.52 19.74 -47.84
CA GLU A 147 -14.35 21.17 -48.15
C GLU A 147 -13.16 21.81 -47.43
N VAL A 148 -12.87 21.38 -46.20
CA VAL A 148 -11.77 21.92 -45.37
C VAL A 148 -10.41 21.54 -45.96
N THR A 149 -10.33 20.38 -46.62
CA THR A 149 -9.10 19.83 -47.19
C THR A 149 -8.99 20.05 -48.70
N GLY A 150 -9.99 20.68 -49.32
CA GLY A 150 -10.07 20.88 -50.77
C GLY A 150 -10.21 19.58 -51.57
N GLY A 151 -10.75 18.52 -50.96
CA GLY A 151 -10.94 17.22 -51.61
C GLY A 151 -9.66 16.39 -51.81
N VAL A 152 -8.56 16.76 -51.14
CA VAL A 152 -7.27 16.05 -51.25
C VAL A 152 -7.10 14.96 -50.17
N TYR A 153 -7.89 15.02 -49.09
CA TYR A 153 -7.83 14.11 -47.95
C TYR A 153 -9.25 13.63 -47.60
N GLY A 154 -9.40 12.34 -47.30
CA GLY A 154 -10.67 11.69 -46.97
C GLY A 154 -10.50 10.41 -46.14
N GLY A 155 -11.61 9.67 -45.99
CA GLY A 155 -11.69 8.45 -45.17
C GLY A 155 -11.44 8.75 -43.70
N PHE A 156 -12.42 9.37 -43.03
CA PHE A 156 -12.27 9.82 -41.65
C PHE A 156 -12.78 8.77 -40.66
N GLN A 157 -11.90 8.09 -39.94
CA GLN A 157 -12.31 6.89 -39.16
C GLN A 157 -12.65 7.18 -37.70
N ASP A 158 -12.08 8.22 -37.09
CA ASP A 158 -12.16 8.38 -35.64
C ASP A 158 -12.18 9.85 -35.21
N THR A 159 -12.68 10.09 -33.99
CA THR A 159 -12.66 11.41 -33.35
C THR A 159 -12.11 11.37 -31.94
N ALA A 160 -11.48 12.47 -31.54
CA ALA A 160 -11.15 12.75 -30.14
C ALA A 160 -11.58 14.18 -29.79
N HIS A 161 -11.67 14.46 -28.49
CA HIS A 161 -12.22 15.73 -28.02
C HIS A 161 -11.32 16.41 -26.99
N GLY A 162 -11.25 17.73 -27.10
CA GLY A 162 -10.73 18.58 -26.03
C GLY A 162 -11.76 18.75 -24.89
N PRO A 163 -11.33 19.17 -23.69
CA PRO A 163 -12.23 19.41 -22.56
C PRO A 163 -13.33 20.45 -22.83
N ASP A 164 -13.10 21.35 -23.79
CA ASP A 164 -14.05 22.39 -24.21
C ASP A 164 -15.05 21.91 -25.27
N GLY A 165 -14.99 20.65 -25.68
CA GLY A 165 -15.82 20.07 -26.73
C GLY A 165 -15.29 20.31 -28.16
N THR A 166 -14.07 20.83 -28.32
CA THR A 166 -13.36 20.88 -29.61
C THR A 166 -13.22 19.46 -30.13
N THR A 167 -13.55 19.22 -31.40
CA THR A 167 -13.44 17.89 -32.03
C THR A 167 -12.23 17.83 -32.95
N TYR A 168 -11.46 16.76 -32.84
CA TYR A 168 -10.39 16.39 -33.76
C TYR A 168 -10.88 15.18 -34.57
N ALA A 169 -11.00 15.32 -35.89
CA ALA A 169 -11.40 14.25 -36.80
C ALA A 169 -10.19 13.79 -37.61
N LEU A 170 -9.88 12.50 -37.55
CA LEU A 170 -8.71 11.89 -38.19
C LEU A 170 -9.10 11.32 -39.54
N GLY A 171 -8.35 11.67 -40.59
CA GLY A 171 -8.48 11.13 -41.95
C GLY A 171 -7.30 10.26 -42.34
N THR A 172 -7.58 9.15 -43.02
CA THR A 172 -6.63 8.08 -43.31
C THR A 172 -5.98 8.22 -44.69
N PHE A 173 -6.72 8.73 -45.69
CA PHE A 173 -6.29 8.77 -47.09
C PHE A 173 -6.23 10.19 -47.67
N PRO A 174 -5.07 10.85 -47.67
CA PRO A 174 -3.89 10.58 -46.83
C PRO A 174 -4.11 10.99 -45.35
N SER A 175 -3.13 10.69 -44.50
CA SER A 175 -3.08 11.13 -43.10
C SER A 175 -3.40 12.62 -42.90
N SER A 176 -4.47 12.90 -42.16
CA SER A 176 -4.90 14.25 -41.79
C SER A 176 -5.59 14.30 -40.44
N ILE A 177 -5.59 15.46 -39.80
CA ILE A 177 -6.42 15.76 -38.62
C ILE A 177 -7.07 17.12 -38.83
N ILE A 178 -8.40 17.17 -38.77
CA ILE A 178 -9.18 18.41 -38.83
C ILE A 178 -9.57 18.79 -37.41
N ARG A 179 -9.37 20.06 -37.04
CA ARG A 179 -9.80 20.61 -35.76
C ARG A 179 -11.05 21.45 -35.96
N ILE A 180 -12.12 21.11 -35.25
CA ILE A 180 -13.45 21.71 -35.37
C ILE A 180 -13.87 22.31 -34.03
N SER A 181 -14.35 23.55 -34.04
CA SER A 181 -14.85 24.24 -32.86
C SER A 181 -16.11 23.54 -32.29
N PRO A 182 -16.41 23.70 -30.98
CA PRO A 182 -17.54 23.01 -30.35
C PRO A 182 -18.92 23.27 -30.99
N ASP A 183 -19.07 24.42 -31.65
CA ASP A 183 -20.28 24.87 -32.35
C ASP A 183 -20.28 24.55 -33.86
N GLY A 184 -19.20 23.92 -34.38
CA GLY A 184 -19.05 23.58 -35.79
C GLY A 184 -18.76 24.76 -36.72
N SER A 185 -18.69 26.00 -36.21
CA SER A 185 -18.57 27.21 -37.04
C SER A 185 -17.18 27.39 -37.67
N LYS A 186 -16.14 26.83 -37.04
CA LYS A 186 -14.75 26.84 -37.53
C LYS A 186 -14.23 25.42 -37.65
N ALA A 187 -13.77 25.06 -38.84
CA ALA A 187 -13.03 23.84 -39.09
C ALA A 187 -11.75 24.17 -39.84
N VAL A 188 -10.61 23.70 -39.33
CA VAL A 188 -9.29 23.96 -39.92
C VAL A 188 -8.52 22.65 -40.09
N ALA A 189 -7.83 22.53 -41.21
CA ALA A 189 -6.86 21.46 -41.40
C ALA A 189 -5.71 21.65 -40.41
N TRP A 190 -5.70 20.86 -39.34
CA TRP A 190 -4.78 21.00 -38.22
C TRP A 190 -3.50 20.22 -38.46
N TYR A 191 -3.59 19.02 -39.05
CA TYR A 191 -2.44 18.26 -39.54
C TYR A 191 -2.74 17.73 -40.93
N LEU A 192 -1.79 17.87 -41.85
CA LEU A 192 -1.85 17.31 -43.20
C LEU A 192 -0.48 16.70 -43.54
N LYS A 193 -0.46 15.41 -43.90
CA LYS A 193 0.76 14.77 -44.37
C LYS A 193 1.07 15.23 -45.80
N THR A 194 2.22 15.86 -45.98
CA THR A 194 2.68 16.36 -47.28
C THR A 194 4.00 15.69 -47.71
N PRO A 195 4.18 15.34 -49.00
CA PRO A 195 3.18 15.41 -50.08
C PRO A 195 2.01 14.43 -49.85
N ALA A 196 0.84 14.78 -50.34
CA ALA A 196 -0.36 13.95 -50.23
C ALA A 196 -0.18 12.65 -51.04
N ASN A 197 -0.39 11.51 -50.40
CA ASN A 197 -0.43 10.19 -51.06
C ASN A 197 -1.56 9.35 -50.48
N HIS A 198 -2.67 9.29 -51.20
CA HIS A 198 -3.88 8.59 -50.77
C HIS A 198 -3.79 7.06 -50.94
N SER A 199 -2.74 6.52 -51.57
CA SER A 199 -2.52 5.07 -51.68
C SER A 199 -1.81 4.46 -50.48
N ILE A 200 -1.45 5.27 -49.47
CA ILE A 200 -0.84 4.80 -48.22
C ILE A 200 -1.89 4.86 -47.12
N HIS A 201 -2.14 3.72 -46.48
CA HIS A 201 -2.98 3.64 -45.28
C HIS A 201 -2.25 4.32 -44.12
N GLY A 202 -2.72 5.51 -43.75
CA GLY A 202 -2.02 6.41 -42.83
C GLY A 202 -2.42 6.27 -41.38
N LEU A 203 -2.74 7.39 -40.74
CA LEU A 203 -3.30 7.42 -39.38
C LEU A 203 -4.57 6.58 -39.35
N SER A 204 -4.75 5.74 -38.31
CA SER A 204 -5.86 4.77 -38.24
C SER A 204 -6.79 4.96 -37.04
N GLY A 205 -6.29 5.53 -35.94
CA GLY A 205 -7.12 5.77 -34.76
C GLY A 205 -6.51 6.81 -33.84
N LEU A 206 -7.36 7.53 -33.08
CA LEU A 206 -6.90 8.55 -32.15
C LEU A 206 -7.67 8.56 -30.83
N VAL A 207 -7.01 9.06 -29.80
CA VAL A 207 -7.61 9.31 -28.50
C VAL A 207 -6.97 10.53 -27.83
N SER A 208 -7.73 11.24 -27.00
CA SER A 208 -7.17 12.30 -26.16
C SER A 208 -6.38 11.69 -25.00
N SER A 209 -5.23 12.26 -24.68
CA SER A 209 -4.49 11.90 -23.46
C SER A 209 -5.37 12.13 -22.22
N PRO A 210 -5.14 11.40 -21.11
CA PRO A 210 -5.95 11.54 -19.89
C PRO A 210 -6.00 12.96 -19.31
N ASP A 211 -4.96 13.76 -19.52
CA ASP A 211 -4.89 15.16 -19.09
C ASP A 211 -5.44 16.16 -20.13
N GLY A 212 -5.88 15.68 -21.30
CA GLY A 212 -6.42 16.47 -22.41
C GLY A 212 -5.40 17.33 -23.15
N LYS A 213 -4.10 17.23 -22.83
CA LYS A 213 -3.05 18.08 -23.40
C LYS A 213 -2.43 17.53 -24.68
N ALA A 214 -2.73 16.29 -25.05
CA ALA A 214 -2.24 15.68 -26.27
C ALA A 214 -3.27 14.80 -26.95
N LEU A 215 -3.09 14.57 -28.25
CA LEU A 215 -3.70 13.45 -28.96
C LEU A 215 -2.66 12.35 -29.14
N LEU A 216 -3.08 11.11 -28.90
CA LEU A 216 -2.28 9.92 -29.13
C LEU A 216 -2.87 9.20 -30.33
N VAL A 217 -2.06 8.99 -31.36
CA VAL A 217 -2.52 8.60 -32.70
C VAL A 217 -1.68 7.44 -33.20
N ALA A 218 -2.33 6.35 -33.61
CA ALA A 218 -1.67 5.23 -34.28
C ALA A 218 -1.56 5.48 -35.79
N ASP A 219 -0.42 5.15 -36.38
CA ASP A 219 -0.19 5.25 -37.83
C ASP A 219 0.10 3.86 -38.40
N SER A 220 -0.80 3.40 -39.28
CA SER A 220 -0.69 2.10 -39.93
C SER A 220 0.43 2.05 -40.97
N SER A 221 0.92 3.19 -41.45
CA SER A 221 1.95 3.24 -42.51
C SER A 221 3.34 2.84 -42.02
N ASP A 222 3.64 3.06 -40.73
CA ASP A 222 4.92 2.73 -40.09
C ASP A 222 4.77 1.96 -38.77
N GLY A 223 3.53 1.68 -38.37
CA GLY A 223 3.19 0.92 -37.17
C GLY A 223 3.58 1.63 -35.88
N GLN A 224 3.57 2.97 -35.84
CA GLN A 224 4.01 3.75 -34.68
C GLN A 224 2.86 4.46 -33.95
N LEU A 225 3.16 4.88 -32.71
CA LEU A 225 2.33 5.80 -31.93
C LEU A 225 2.93 7.21 -31.98
N TYR A 226 2.08 8.20 -32.24
CA TYR A 226 2.44 9.61 -32.31
C TYR A 226 1.68 10.43 -31.28
N ARG A 227 2.34 11.46 -30.76
CA ARG A 227 1.78 12.45 -29.85
C ARG A 227 1.69 13.82 -30.53
N PHE A 228 0.50 14.41 -30.50
CA PHE A 228 0.24 15.77 -30.95
C PHE A 228 -0.11 16.66 -29.75
N ASP A 229 0.47 17.85 -29.66
CA ASP A 229 0.18 18.82 -28.59
C ASP A 229 -1.09 19.62 -28.94
N THR A 230 -2.14 19.47 -28.14
CA THR A 230 -3.44 20.12 -28.36
C THR A 230 -3.42 21.62 -28.05
N ALA A 231 -2.41 22.11 -27.31
CA ALA A 231 -2.24 23.53 -27.05
C ALA A 231 -1.78 24.30 -28.29
N ASN A 232 -1.18 23.61 -29.28
CA ASN A 232 -0.73 24.25 -30.52
C ASN A 232 -1.92 24.51 -31.47
N ALA A 233 -2.21 25.79 -31.70
CA ALA A 233 -3.36 26.19 -32.52
C ALA A 233 -3.25 25.79 -34.01
N THR A 234 -2.05 25.61 -34.55
CA THR A 234 -1.79 25.40 -35.99
C THR A 234 -1.27 24.01 -36.35
N GLY A 235 -1.47 23.02 -35.48
CA GLY A 235 -0.96 21.67 -35.64
C GLY A 235 0.46 21.55 -35.12
N SER A 236 0.67 20.73 -34.10
CA SER A 236 2.02 20.37 -33.69
C SER A 236 2.62 19.39 -34.70
N THR A 237 3.91 19.52 -35.00
CA THR A 237 4.68 18.41 -35.58
C THR A 237 4.51 17.18 -34.70
N PRO A 238 4.03 16.03 -35.23
CA PRO A 238 3.85 14.84 -34.42
C PRO A 238 5.18 14.40 -33.82
N VAL A 239 5.17 14.06 -32.54
CA VAL A 239 6.33 13.48 -31.85
C VAL A 239 6.09 11.98 -31.76
N ARG A 240 7.00 11.19 -32.34
CA ARG A 240 6.95 9.73 -32.20
C ARG A 240 7.12 9.36 -30.73
N VAL A 241 6.24 8.51 -30.21
CA VAL A 241 6.36 7.90 -28.88
C VAL A 241 7.30 6.69 -29.02
N PRO A 242 8.48 6.69 -28.41
CA PRO A 242 9.39 5.55 -28.48
C PRO A 242 8.76 4.30 -27.88
N LEU A 243 8.84 3.20 -28.63
CA LEU A 243 8.42 1.87 -28.19
C LEU A 243 9.62 1.14 -27.59
N THR A 244 9.52 0.70 -26.34
CA THR A 244 10.66 0.13 -25.59
C THR A 244 10.80 -1.38 -25.67
N SER A 245 9.76 -2.10 -26.09
CA SER A 245 9.71 -3.58 -26.10
C SER A 245 9.38 -4.18 -27.48
N ALA A 246 9.17 -3.33 -28.50
CA ALA A 246 8.88 -3.74 -29.87
C ALA A 246 9.25 -2.63 -30.86
N ASP A 247 9.54 -2.99 -32.11
CA ASP A 247 9.85 -2.00 -33.16
C ASP A 247 8.61 -1.31 -33.72
N THR A 248 7.46 -2.00 -33.73
CA THR A 248 6.18 -1.54 -34.27
C THR A 248 5.02 -2.09 -33.43
N ILE A 249 3.86 -1.44 -33.51
CA ILE A 249 2.60 -1.87 -32.89
C ILE A 249 1.95 -2.99 -33.74
N GLY A 250 1.86 -2.77 -35.05
CA GLY A 250 1.16 -3.63 -35.99
C GLY A 250 1.21 -3.05 -37.40
N ALA A 251 0.55 -3.72 -38.35
CA ALA A 251 0.62 -3.37 -39.78
C ALA A 251 -0.75 -3.09 -40.41
N ALA A 252 -1.83 -3.62 -39.82
CA ALA A 252 -3.21 -3.36 -40.22
C ALA A 252 -3.93 -2.66 -39.06
N LEU A 253 -3.40 -1.50 -38.67
CA LEU A 253 -3.89 -0.78 -37.49
C LEU A 253 -5.22 -0.10 -37.78
N ASP A 254 -6.04 0.00 -36.75
CA ASP A 254 -7.40 0.55 -36.80
C ASP A 254 -7.65 1.42 -35.55
N GLY A 255 -8.80 1.27 -34.89
CA GLY A 255 -9.23 2.07 -33.74
C GLY A 255 -8.31 2.02 -32.51
N VAL A 256 -8.28 3.16 -31.80
CA VAL A 256 -7.50 3.38 -30.57
C VAL A 256 -8.42 3.74 -29.39
N SER A 257 -8.17 3.16 -28.23
CA SER A 257 -8.92 3.48 -27.00
C SER A 257 -8.03 3.57 -25.76
N ILE A 258 -8.51 4.34 -24.77
CA ILE A 258 -7.95 4.40 -23.41
C ILE A 258 -9.04 3.97 -22.43
N PRO A 259 -9.04 2.71 -21.96
CA PRO A 259 -9.98 2.28 -20.95
C PRO A 259 -9.71 3.02 -19.62
N SER A 260 -10.73 3.70 -19.11
CA SER A 260 -10.65 4.46 -17.84
C SER A 260 -10.27 3.59 -16.64
N ARG A 261 -10.54 2.27 -16.68
CA ARG A 261 -10.13 1.31 -15.64
C ARG A 261 -8.63 1.37 -15.33
N TYR A 262 -7.79 1.63 -16.32
CA TYR A 262 -6.33 1.57 -16.16
C TYR A 262 -5.71 2.94 -15.87
N ASN A 263 -6.50 3.91 -15.40
CA ASN A 263 -6.02 5.25 -15.01
C ASN A 263 -5.15 5.93 -16.08
N GLY A 264 -5.43 5.69 -17.37
CA GLY A 264 -4.70 6.28 -18.48
C GLY A 264 -3.31 5.69 -18.76
N THR A 265 -2.90 4.64 -18.03
CA THR A 265 -1.60 3.95 -18.23
C THR A 265 -1.63 2.90 -19.33
N VAL A 266 -2.82 2.55 -19.85
CA VAL A 266 -2.99 1.57 -20.92
C VAL A 266 -3.66 2.21 -22.13
N ILE A 267 -3.09 1.96 -23.31
CA ILE A 267 -3.69 2.23 -24.61
C ILE A 267 -3.90 0.90 -25.31
N LEU A 268 -5.05 0.76 -25.94
CA LEU A 268 -5.39 -0.38 -26.78
C LEU A 268 -5.42 0.09 -28.22
N VAL A 269 -4.63 -0.58 -29.07
CA VAL A 269 -4.62 -0.34 -30.52
C VAL A 269 -5.12 -1.62 -31.19
N SER A 270 -6.14 -1.49 -32.01
CA SER A 270 -6.69 -2.61 -32.78
C SER A 270 -5.82 -2.85 -34.01
N ASP A 271 -5.53 -4.11 -34.30
CA ASP A 271 -4.97 -4.59 -35.56
C ASP A 271 -5.96 -5.60 -36.15
N ASN A 272 -6.41 -5.38 -37.39
CA ASN A 272 -7.53 -6.12 -37.97
C ASN A 272 -7.29 -7.65 -37.95
N GLU A 273 -6.04 -8.07 -38.18
CA GLU A 273 -5.69 -9.49 -38.21
C GLU A 273 -5.20 -9.98 -36.85
N LYS A 274 -4.27 -9.26 -36.21
CA LYS A 274 -3.62 -9.75 -34.99
C LYS A 274 -4.52 -9.66 -33.76
N GLY A 275 -5.49 -8.75 -33.73
CA GLY A 275 -6.35 -8.47 -32.58
C GLY A 275 -5.96 -7.19 -31.85
N THR A 276 -6.10 -7.16 -30.52
CA THR A 276 -5.86 -5.94 -29.74
C THR A 276 -4.44 -5.91 -29.17
N VAL A 277 -3.63 -4.97 -29.63
CA VAL A 277 -2.28 -4.71 -29.11
C VAL A 277 -2.38 -3.82 -27.87
N VAL A 278 -1.73 -4.25 -26.78
CA VAL A 278 -1.77 -3.59 -25.48
C VAL A 278 -0.48 -2.81 -25.27
N LEU A 279 -0.60 -1.48 -25.19
CA LEU A 279 0.50 -0.58 -24.87
C LEU A 279 0.38 -0.12 -23.41
N HIS A 280 1.52 0.00 -22.73
CA HIS A 280 1.60 0.46 -21.35
C HIS A 280 2.58 1.63 -21.21
N SER A 281 2.17 2.64 -20.44
CA SER A 281 2.99 3.78 -20.03
C SER A 281 3.10 3.80 -18.50
N ALA A 282 4.33 3.89 -17.99
CA ALA A 282 4.60 3.85 -16.55
C ALA A 282 4.03 5.04 -15.77
N ASP A 283 3.83 6.20 -16.42
CA ASP A 283 3.39 7.44 -15.77
C ASP A 283 2.19 8.11 -16.45
N ALA A 284 1.56 7.43 -17.43
CA ALA A 284 0.45 7.93 -18.23
C ALA A 284 0.73 9.24 -19.01
N LYS A 285 1.98 9.69 -19.11
CA LYS A 285 2.35 10.86 -19.93
C LYS A 285 2.61 10.51 -21.39
N TRP A 286 2.80 9.23 -21.69
CA TRP A 286 3.01 8.72 -23.05
C TRP A 286 4.19 9.39 -23.77
N GLU A 287 5.25 9.71 -23.01
CA GLU A 287 6.55 10.09 -23.57
C GLU A 287 7.34 8.88 -24.07
N SER A 288 7.00 7.69 -23.58
CA SER A 288 7.41 6.38 -24.09
C SER A 288 6.31 5.35 -23.80
N ALA A 289 6.33 4.24 -24.52
CA ALA A 289 5.38 3.14 -24.33
C ALA A 289 6.07 1.77 -24.48
N ALA A 290 5.61 0.79 -23.73
CA ALA A 290 5.95 -0.62 -23.95
C ALA A 290 4.77 -1.32 -24.63
N VAL A 291 5.02 -2.11 -25.67
CA VAL A 291 4.08 -3.11 -26.19
C VAL A 291 4.19 -4.34 -25.28
N ILE A 292 3.17 -4.60 -24.47
CA ILE A 292 3.23 -5.58 -23.38
C ILE A 292 2.56 -6.91 -23.73
N GLY A 293 1.82 -6.94 -24.83
CA GLY A 293 1.17 -8.14 -25.34
C GLY A 293 0.14 -7.81 -26.42
N THR A 294 -0.34 -8.85 -27.09
CA THR A 294 -1.44 -8.75 -28.05
C THR A 294 -2.48 -9.79 -27.68
N VAL A 295 -3.73 -9.35 -27.49
CA VAL A 295 -4.87 -10.27 -27.36
C VAL A 295 -5.27 -10.72 -28.76
N PRO A 296 -5.15 -12.01 -29.10
CA PRO A 296 -5.41 -12.48 -30.47
C PRO A 296 -6.84 -12.20 -30.93
N ASN A 297 -7.02 -11.90 -32.21
CA ASN A 297 -8.34 -11.83 -32.83
C ASN A 297 -9.00 -13.23 -32.79
N ALA A 298 -10.05 -13.36 -31.98
CA ALA A 298 -10.74 -14.64 -31.76
C ALA A 298 -11.53 -15.14 -32.98
N TYR A 299 -11.89 -14.24 -33.90
CA TYR A 299 -12.78 -14.53 -35.04
C TYR A 299 -12.09 -14.39 -36.40
N LEU A 300 -10.76 -14.30 -36.43
CA LEU A 300 -10.01 -14.19 -37.68
C LEU A 300 -10.33 -15.33 -38.66
N ALA A 301 -10.44 -16.56 -38.15
CA ALA A 301 -10.76 -17.74 -38.96
C ALA A 301 -12.18 -17.71 -39.55
N ASP A 302 -13.09 -16.96 -38.92
CA ASP A 302 -14.48 -16.77 -39.35
C ASP A 302 -14.64 -15.53 -40.25
N GLY A 303 -13.53 -14.93 -40.69
CA GLY A 303 -13.52 -13.72 -41.51
C GLY A 303 -13.76 -12.43 -40.74
N GLY A 304 -13.64 -12.46 -39.40
CA GLY A 304 -13.79 -11.30 -38.53
C GLY A 304 -12.50 -10.49 -38.39
N SER A 305 -12.63 -9.17 -38.41
CA SER A 305 -11.57 -8.19 -38.19
C SER A 305 -11.77 -7.46 -36.87
N THR A 306 -10.71 -7.29 -36.08
CA THR A 306 -10.77 -6.43 -34.88
C THR A 306 -10.65 -4.96 -35.28
N VAL A 307 -11.69 -4.17 -35.05
CA VAL A 307 -11.76 -2.78 -35.54
C VAL A 307 -11.59 -1.75 -34.42
N THR A 308 -12.12 -2.03 -33.22
CA THR A 308 -11.95 -1.15 -32.06
C THR A 308 -12.08 -1.90 -30.73
N THR A 309 -11.89 -1.17 -29.63
CA THR A 309 -12.16 -1.66 -28.28
C THR A 309 -12.99 -0.65 -27.50
N VAL A 310 -13.89 -1.14 -26.65
CA VAL A 310 -14.78 -0.30 -25.83
C VAL A 310 -14.85 -0.81 -24.39
N GLN A 311 -14.75 0.10 -23.43
CA GLN A 311 -14.99 -0.23 -22.02
C GLN A 311 -16.47 -0.09 -21.71
N ILE A 312 -17.15 -1.21 -21.44
CA ILE A 312 -18.57 -1.23 -21.06
C ILE A 312 -18.66 -1.60 -19.58
N GLY A 313 -19.08 -0.62 -18.77
CA GLY A 313 -19.10 -0.74 -17.32
C GLY A 313 -17.71 -1.08 -16.77
N GLY A 314 -17.58 -2.30 -16.24
CA GLY A 314 -16.36 -2.82 -15.66
C GLY A 314 -15.69 -3.92 -16.48
N SER A 315 -15.78 -3.91 -17.81
CA SER A 315 -14.99 -4.81 -18.67
C SER A 315 -14.61 -4.11 -19.96
N VAL A 316 -13.53 -4.57 -20.59
CA VAL A 316 -13.06 -4.06 -21.88
C VAL A 316 -13.35 -5.11 -22.95
N TYR A 317 -14.04 -4.68 -24.00
CA TYR A 317 -14.49 -5.54 -25.08
C TYR A 317 -13.73 -5.23 -26.37
N SER A 318 -13.29 -6.27 -27.06
CA SER A 318 -12.88 -6.20 -28.46
C SER A 318 -14.11 -6.27 -29.36
N VAL A 319 -14.20 -5.35 -30.32
CA VAL A 319 -15.29 -5.24 -31.29
C VAL A 319 -14.84 -5.85 -32.61
N THR A 320 -15.64 -6.76 -33.15
CA THR A 320 -15.35 -7.50 -34.38
C THR A 320 -16.30 -7.11 -35.51
N GLU A 321 -15.73 -6.84 -36.67
CA GLU A 321 -16.42 -6.54 -37.94
C GLU A 321 -16.17 -7.65 -38.99
N TYR A 322 -17.04 -7.81 -39.98
CA TYR A 322 -16.98 -8.86 -41.02
C TYR A 322 -17.08 -8.26 -42.44
N PHE A 323 -16.07 -7.49 -42.85
CA PHE A 323 -16.03 -6.83 -44.17
C PHE A 323 -16.27 -7.78 -45.35
N GLY A 324 -15.84 -9.04 -45.23
CA GLY A 324 -15.90 -10.07 -46.27
C GLY A 324 -17.23 -10.82 -46.39
N ASP A 325 -18.23 -10.53 -45.54
CA ASP A 325 -19.54 -11.18 -45.65
C ASP A 325 -20.17 -10.97 -47.05
N ALA A 326 -20.86 -11.99 -47.56
CA ALA A 326 -21.54 -11.92 -48.86
C ALA A 326 -22.68 -10.89 -48.82
N LYS A 327 -22.62 -9.89 -49.72
CA LYS A 327 -23.53 -8.75 -49.73
C LYS A 327 -24.95 -9.14 -50.15
N VAL A 328 -25.95 -8.55 -49.51
CA VAL A 328 -27.37 -8.71 -49.88
C VAL A 328 -27.70 -7.73 -51.01
N ALA A 329 -28.50 -8.17 -52.00
CA ALA A 329 -28.85 -7.33 -53.14
C ALA A 329 -29.48 -6.00 -52.70
N GLY A 330 -28.90 -4.88 -53.16
CA GLY A 330 -29.35 -3.52 -52.84
C GLY A 330 -28.71 -2.90 -51.59
N THR A 331 -27.77 -3.58 -50.92
CA THR A 331 -27.01 -3.06 -49.77
C THR A 331 -25.54 -3.51 -49.84
N LEU A 332 -24.66 -2.76 -49.17
CA LEU A 332 -23.25 -3.14 -48.94
C LEU A 332 -23.07 -3.99 -47.66
N ALA A 333 -24.16 -4.31 -46.96
CA ALA A 333 -24.16 -5.23 -45.82
C ALA A 333 -24.45 -6.68 -46.25
N GLY A 334 -23.92 -7.65 -45.52
CA GLY A 334 -24.32 -9.06 -45.62
C GLY A 334 -25.59 -9.36 -44.82
N ASN A 335 -25.91 -10.64 -44.56
CA ASN A 335 -27.15 -11.05 -43.87
C ASN A 335 -26.97 -11.41 -42.38
N ARG A 336 -25.86 -10.99 -41.76
CA ARG A 336 -25.50 -11.30 -40.37
C ARG A 336 -26.46 -10.67 -39.36
N THR A 337 -26.71 -11.39 -38.27
CA THR A 337 -27.63 -11.01 -37.17
C THR A 337 -26.98 -10.99 -35.79
N GLU A 338 -25.80 -11.59 -35.64
CA GLU A 338 -25.11 -11.74 -34.35
C GLU A 338 -23.71 -11.13 -34.42
N TRP A 339 -23.38 -10.32 -33.41
CA TRP A 339 -22.15 -9.53 -33.37
C TRP A 339 -21.43 -9.76 -32.03
N PRO A 340 -20.31 -10.49 -32.02
CA PRO A 340 -19.62 -10.82 -30.78
C PRO A 340 -18.84 -9.62 -30.22
N LEU A 341 -18.87 -9.49 -28.91
CA LEU A 341 -18.00 -8.61 -28.12
C LEU A 341 -17.19 -9.51 -27.18
N VAL A 342 -15.89 -9.63 -27.43
CA VAL A 342 -15.00 -10.50 -26.63
C VAL A 342 -14.49 -9.71 -25.43
N ASP A 343 -14.73 -10.21 -24.22
CA ASP A 343 -14.18 -9.60 -23.00
C ASP A 343 -12.69 -9.96 -22.89
N ILE A 344 -11.84 -8.95 -23.11
CA ILE A 344 -10.38 -9.08 -23.12
C ILE A 344 -9.73 -8.59 -21.82
N THR A 345 -10.54 -8.31 -20.79
CA THR A 345 -10.07 -7.72 -19.53
C THR A 345 -9.04 -8.60 -18.82
N ALA A 346 -9.30 -9.91 -18.77
CA ALA A 346 -8.39 -10.85 -18.11
C ALA A 346 -7.04 -10.95 -18.82
N ASN A 347 -7.02 -10.90 -20.16
CA ASN A 347 -5.78 -10.91 -20.93
C ASN A 347 -4.94 -9.66 -20.68
N ILE A 348 -5.56 -8.47 -20.69
CA ILE A 348 -4.87 -7.20 -20.41
C ILE A 348 -4.26 -7.24 -19.00
N ASN A 349 -5.03 -7.68 -18.00
CA ASN A 349 -4.54 -7.83 -16.63
C ASN A 349 -3.38 -8.83 -16.52
N GLY A 350 -3.43 -9.93 -17.30
CA GLY A 350 -2.35 -10.91 -17.36
C GLY A 350 -1.04 -10.32 -17.92
N PHE A 351 -1.11 -9.51 -18.98
CA PHE A 351 0.07 -8.83 -19.53
C PHE A 351 0.65 -7.80 -18.56
N LEU A 352 -0.21 -7.05 -17.88
CA LEU A 352 0.21 -6.07 -16.86
C LEU A 352 0.90 -6.77 -15.68
N ALA A 353 0.39 -7.92 -15.23
CA ALA A 353 1.05 -8.73 -14.21
C ALA A 353 2.41 -9.28 -14.68
N GLY A 354 2.52 -9.74 -15.92
CA GLY A 354 3.78 -10.24 -16.50
C GLY A 354 4.89 -9.18 -16.64
N GLN A 355 4.52 -7.92 -16.89
CA GLN A 355 5.48 -6.79 -16.86
C GLN A 355 6.04 -6.56 -15.45
N MET A 356 5.22 -6.72 -14.42
CA MET A 356 5.67 -6.60 -13.03
C MET A 356 6.62 -7.74 -12.62
N GLU A 357 6.47 -8.93 -13.18
CA GLU A 357 7.35 -10.08 -12.91
C GLU A 357 8.75 -9.94 -13.56
N SER A 358 8.87 -9.38 -14.77
CA SER A 358 10.18 -9.29 -15.48
C SER A 358 11.16 -8.21 -14.95
N GLN A 359 10.71 -7.36 -14.01
CA GLN A 359 11.52 -6.34 -13.32
C GLN A 359 11.43 -6.42 -11.79
N SER A 360 11.00 -7.56 -11.23
CA SER A 360 10.85 -7.68 -9.79
C SER A 360 12.21 -7.66 -9.08
N LYS A 361 12.47 -6.62 -8.28
CA LYS A 361 13.69 -6.52 -7.47
C LYS A 361 13.71 -7.64 -6.43
N ARG A 362 14.89 -8.23 -6.22
CA ARG A 362 15.14 -9.30 -5.26
C ARG A 362 15.54 -8.72 -3.91
N VAL A 363 14.84 -9.11 -2.85
CA VAL A 363 15.03 -8.58 -1.49
C VAL A 363 15.45 -9.71 -0.54
N ALA A 364 16.55 -9.50 0.18
CA ALA A 364 16.94 -10.36 1.29
C ALA A 364 16.33 -9.87 2.60
N VAL A 365 15.71 -10.76 3.37
CA VAL A 365 15.22 -10.48 4.72
C VAL A 365 16.01 -11.31 5.72
N VAL A 366 16.60 -10.68 6.75
CA VAL A 366 17.38 -11.38 7.78
C VAL A 366 16.55 -11.55 9.05
N GLY A 367 16.17 -12.78 9.36
CA GLY A 367 15.37 -13.19 10.52
C GLY A 367 13.87 -13.28 10.22
N ALA A 368 13.22 -14.36 10.68
CA ALA A 368 11.79 -14.65 10.55
C ALA A 368 11.04 -14.42 11.88
N GLY A 369 11.42 -13.37 12.62
CA GLY A 369 10.62 -12.84 13.73
C GLY A 369 9.42 -12.02 13.25
N PRO A 370 8.65 -11.36 14.16
CA PRO A 370 7.51 -10.52 13.78
C PRO A 370 7.83 -9.48 12.70
N SER A 371 9.01 -8.85 12.76
CA SER A 371 9.44 -7.87 11.75
C SER A 371 9.75 -8.51 10.39
N GLY A 372 10.37 -9.69 10.38
CA GLY A 372 10.68 -10.42 9.16
C GLY A 372 9.45 -10.95 8.44
N LEU A 373 8.49 -11.53 9.18
CA LEU A 373 7.25 -12.06 8.61
C LEU A 373 6.46 -10.98 7.88
N VAL A 374 6.28 -9.80 8.50
CA VAL A 374 5.55 -8.70 7.86
C VAL A 374 6.37 -8.06 6.73
N ALA A 375 7.71 -8.06 6.80
CA ALA A 375 8.55 -7.65 5.68
C ALA A 375 8.33 -8.54 4.44
N ILE A 376 8.31 -9.87 4.62
CA ILE A 376 8.00 -10.81 3.53
C ILE A 376 6.62 -10.47 2.94
N LYS A 377 5.59 -10.36 3.79
CA LYS A 377 4.22 -10.10 3.34
C LYS A 377 4.10 -8.80 2.55
N GLU A 378 4.68 -7.71 3.03
CA GLU A 378 4.57 -6.41 2.36
C GLU A 378 5.46 -6.31 1.12
N CYS A 379 6.62 -6.98 1.08
CA CYS A 379 7.41 -7.11 -0.14
C CYS A 379 6.63 -7.86 -1.24
N LEU A 380 5.98 -8.98 -0.89
CA LEU A 380 5.14 -9.73 -1.83
C LEU A 380 3.95 -8.89 -2.31
N ALA A 381 3.28 -8.17 -1.41
CA ALA A 381 2.18 -7.27 -1.76
C ALA A 381 2.63 -6.12 -2.69
N ALA A 382 3.90 -5.72 -2.64
CA ALA A 382 4.49 -4.73 -3.52
C ALA A 382 4.99 -5.32 -4.86
N GLY A 383 4.88 -6.63 -5.08
CA GLY A 383 5.35 -7.31 -6.29
C GLY A 383 6.86 -7.59 -6.32
N LEU A 384 7.50 -7.64 -5.15
CA LEU A 384 8.95 -7.90 -5.01
C LEU A 384 9.23 -9.40 -4.80
N GLU A 385 10.34 -9.90 -5.33
CA GLU A 385 10.84 -11.25 -5.02
C GLU A 385 11.56 -11.19 -3.66
N VAL A 386 11.17 -12.05 -2.72
CA VAL A 386 11.72 -12.03 -1.37
C VAL A 386 12.23 -13.40 -0.93
N LEU A 387 13.41 -13.39 -0.30
CA LEU A 387 13.98 -14.55 0.37
C LEU A 387 14.41 -14.17 1.80
N CYS A 388 13.86 -14.87 2.78
CA CYS A 388 14.18 -14.69 4.18
C CYS A 388 15.14 -15.78 4.67
N PHE A 389 16.13 -15.40 5.47
CA PHE A 389 17.06 -16.31 6.12
C PHE A 389 16.83 -16.31 7.63
N GLU A 390 16.50 -17.47 8.19
CA GLU A 390 16.28 -17.67 9.62
C GLU A 390 17.26 -18.70 10.16
N ARG A 391 17.99 -18.34 11.23
CA ARG A 391 18.96 -19.22 11.87
C ARG A 391 18.30 -20.36 12.66
N ALA A 392 17.10 -20.12 13.18
CA ALA A 392 16.32 -21.09 13.93
C ALA A 392 15.64 -22.10 12.99
N PRO A 393 15.21 -23.27 13.51
CA PRO A 393 14.46 -24.26 12.73
C PRO A 393 12.98 -23.88 12.50
N ALA A 394 12.52 -22.75 13.03
CA ALA A 394 11.13 -22.29 12.93
C ALA A 394 11.04 -20.76 13.05
N LEU A 395 9.91 -20.20 12.60
CA LEU A 395 9.61 -18.77 12.70
C LEU A 395 9.30 -18.34 14.15
N GLY A 396 9.25 -17.01 14.35
CA GLY A 396 8.81 -16.39 15.60
C GLY A 396 9.90 -15.62 16.34
N GLY A 397 11.18 -15.86 16.02
CA GLY A 397 12.31 -15.14 16.60
C GLY A 397 12.33 -15.21 18.13
N LEU A 398 12.27 -14.05 18.81
CA LEU A 398 12.20 -13.99 20.27
C LEU A 398 11.03 -14.81 20.86
N TRP A 399 9.91 -14.92 20.15
CA TRP A 399 8.72 -15.63 20.65
C TRP A 399 8.83 -17.15 20.58
N LEU A 400 9.84 -17.68 19.89
CA LEU A 400 10.15 -19.11 19.85
C LEU A 400 10.82 -19.53 21.16
N TYR A 401 10.02 -19.88 22.16
CA TYR A 401 10.52 -20.34 23.46
C TYR A 401 11.35 -21.62 23.31
N ASN A 402 12.55 -21.62 23.90
CA ASN A 402 13.40 -22.80 24.03
C ASN A 402 13.68 -23.07 25.51
N PRO A 403 13.38 -24.28 26.04
CA PRO A 403 13.67 -24.63 27.42
C PRO A 403 15.16 -24.74 27.75
N ASP A 404 16.03 -24.90 26.75
CA ASP A 404 17.48 -24.87 26.93
C ASP A 404 17.95 -23.43 27.23
N PRO A 405 18.69 -23.17 28.33
CA PRO A 405 19.25 -21.86 28.66
C PRO A 405 20.59 -21.57 27.98
N SER A 406 21.11 -22.47 27.12
CA SER A 406 22.43 -22.33 26.49
C SER A 406 22.61 -21.02 25.70
N ALA A 407 23.86 -20.57 25.58
CA ALA A 407 24.18 -19.36 24.82
C ALA A 407 23.80 -19.50 23.33
N GLU A 408 23.81 -20.73 22.81
CA GLU A 408 23.47 -21.09 21.42
C GLU A 408 21.97 -20.92 21.12
N THR A 409 21.09 -20.81 22.12
CA THR A 409 19.66 -20.60 21.85
C THR A 409 19.38 -19.23 21.26
N SER A 410 18.56 -19.19 20.19
CA SER A 410 18.23 -17.96 19.46
C SER A 410 17.30 -17.01 20.24
N SER A 411 16.54 -17.51 21.22
CA SER A 411 15.57 -16.76 22.02
C SER A 411 15.93 -16.73 23.52
N GLY A 412 15.77 -15.56 24.15
CA GLY A 412 15.87 -15.37 25.59
C GLY A 412 14.55 -15.51 26.36
N MET A 413 13.49 -16.00 25.71
CA MET A 413 12.14 -16.10 26.29
C MET A 413 12.06 -17.07 27.47
N TYR A 414 11.25 -16.75 28.47
CA TYR A 414 10.98 -17.60 29.64
C TYR A 414 9.49 -17.93 29.82
N PRO A 415 9.13 -19.00 30.55
CA PRO A 415 7.78 -19.58 30.49
C PRO A 415 6.63 -18.68 30.95
N GLY A 416 6.86 -17.80 31.93
CA GLY A 416 5.78 -16.98 32.50
C GLY A 416 5.56 -15.64 31.78
N VAL A 417 6.23 -15.39 30.64
CA VAL A 417 6.02 -14.17 29.86
C VAL A 417 4.58 -14.09 29.36
N MET A 418 3.94 -13.01 29.79
CA MET A 418 2.67 -12.48 29.27
C MET A 418 2.97 -11.21 28.50
N LEU A 419 2.19 -10.93 27.45
CA LEU A 419 2.34 -9.69 26.72
C LEU A 419 2.02 -8.48 27.62
N ASN A 420 2.77 -7.41 27.42
CA ASN A 420 2.51 -6.11 28.03
C ASN A 420 1.48 -5.29 27.24
N SER A 421 1.20 -5.68 26.00
CA SER A 421 0.18 -5.08 25.15
C SER A 421 -1.06 -5.97 25.03
N CYS A 422 -2.23 -5.35 24.95
CA CYS A 422 -3.49 -6.07 24.77
C CYS A 422 -3.72 -6.49 23.31
N ARG A 423 -4.60 -7.46 23.09
CA ARG A 423 -4.94 -7.99 21.75
C ARG A 423 -5.44 -6.92 20.78
N LEU A 424 -6.07 -5.86 21.29
CA LEU A 424 -6.67 -4.78 20.50
C LEU A 424 -5.63 -3.87 19.82
N THR A 425 -4.42 -3.81 20.37
CA THR A 425 -3.31 -3.01 19.83
C THR A 425 -2.22 -3.86 19.19
N THR A 426 -2.14 -5.15 19.51
CA THR A 426 -1.01 -6.02 19.18
C THR A 426 -1.03 -6.61 17.77
N GLY A 427 -2.19 -6.82 17.16
CA GLY A 427 -2.29 -7.48 15.85
C GLY A 427 -1.68 -6.67 14.70
N TYR A 428 -1.40 -7.33 13.57
CA TYR A 428 -1.21 -6.67 12.29
C TYR A 428 -2.52 -6.03 11.82
N SER A 429 -2.43 -4.92 11.09
CA SER A 429 -3.58 -4.07 10.74
C SER A 429 -4.62 -4.73 9.84
N ASP A 430 -4.25 -5.78 9.11
CA ASP A 430 -5.11 -6.58 8.23
C ASP A 430 -5.28 -8.04 8.71
N PHE A 431 -4.86 -8.35 9.94
CA PHE A 431 -5.02 -9.67 10.55
C PHE A 431 -5.39 -9.54 12.05
N PRO A 432 -6.65 -9.18 12.37
CA PRO A 432 -7.08 -8.95 13.75
C PRO A 432 -6.97 -10.21 14.60
N ILE A 433 -6.67 -10.01 15.89
CA ILE A 433 -6.58 -11.10 16.87
C ILE A 433 -7.98 -11.52 17.33
N ASP A 434 -8.30 -12.79 17.15
CA ASP A 434 -9.61 -13.38 17.43
C ASP A 434 -9.94 -13.41 18.95
N PRO A 435 -10.99 -12.70 19.42
CA PRO A 435 -11.41 -12.72 20.83
C PRO A 435 -11.69 -14.11 21.40
N GLU A 436 -12.20 -15.04 20.60
CA GLU A 436 -12.61 -16.36 21.09
C GLU A 436 -11.40 -17.23 21.44
N ARG A 437 -10.28 -16.99 20.75
CA ARG A 437 -9.04 -17.75 20.90
C ARG A 437 -8.01 -17.05 21.79
N TYR A 438 -8.08 -15.73 21.90
CA TYR A 438 -7.08 -14.90 22.54
C TYR A 438 -7.71 -14.00 23.62
N PRO A 439 -7.35 -14.21 24.90
CA PRO A 439 -7.72 -13.28 25.97
C PRO A 439 -7.16 -11.87 25.74
N ILE A 440 -7.69 -10.87 26.44
CA ILE A 440 -7.27 -9.46 26.31
C ILE A 440 -5.76 -9.29 26.46
N TYR A 441 -5.15 -9.91 27.47
CA TYR A 441 -3.70 -10.12 27.57
C TYR A 441 -3.41 -11.61 27.57
N TYR A 442 -2.46 -12.04 26.77
CA TYR A 442 -2.18 -13.46 26.53
C TYR A 442 -0.68 -13.77 26.60
N SER A 443 -0.35 -15.07 26.66
CA SER A 443 1.02 -15.53 26.85
C SER A 443 1.85 -15.48 25.58
N HIS A 444 3.18 -15.51 25.72
CA HIS A 444 4.11 -15.65 24.60
C HIS A 444 3.77 -16.85 23.69
N LYS A 445 3.25 -17.95 24.23
CA LYS A 445 2.85 -19.15 23.48
C LYS A 445 1.70 -18.86 22.50
N LEU A 446 0.69 -18.13 22.99
CA LEU A 446 -0.42 -17.68 22.15
C LEU A 446 0.08 -16.66 21.13
N HIS A 447 1.02 -15.79 21.47
CA HIS A 447 1.60 -14.89 20.46
C HIS A 447 2.35 -15.64 19.36
N LEU A 448 3.15 -16.65 19.70
CA LEU A 448 3.80 -17.50 18.70
C LEU A 448 2.75 -18.21 17.83
N ARG A 449 1.64 -18.69 18.40
CA ARG A 449 0.51 -19.24 17.63
C ARG A 449 -0.04 -18.20 16.64
N TYR A 450 -0.28 -16.97 17.07
CA TYR A 450 -0.76 -15.90 16.20
C TYR A 450 0.19 -15.64 15.02
N LEU A 451 1.51 -15.64 15.26
CA LEU A 451 2.51 -15.47 14.20
C LEU A 451 2.51 -16.64 13.20
N ASN A 452 2.29 -17.88 13.67
CA ASN A 452 2.13 -19.03 12.79
C ASN A 452 0.82 -18.94 11.98
N GLU A 453 -0.30 -18.56 12.61
CA GLU A 453 -1.59 -18.34 11.94
C GLU A 453 -1.46 -17.25 10.85
N TYR A 454 -0.75 -16.17 11.15
CA TYR A 454 -0.45 -15.09 10.18
C TYR A 454 0.41 -15.61 9.01
N ALA A 455 1.50 -16.33 9.29
CA ALA A 455 2.38 -16.87 8.26
C ALA A 455 1.67 -17.88 7.36
N ALA A 456 0.79 -18.70 7.92
CA ALA A 456 -0.03 -19.65 7.18
C ALA A 456 -1.06 -18.94 6.29
N HIS A 457 -1.80 -17.96 6.84
CA HIS A 457 -2.82 -17.21 6.09
C HIS A 457 -2.25 -16.50 4.86
N PHE A 458 -1.07 -15.87 4.99
CA PHE A 458 -0.40 -15.20 3.87
C PHE A 458 0.60 -16.08 3.11
N ALA A 459 0.66 -17.39 3.39
CA ALA A 459 1.54 -18.36 2.75
C ALA A 459 3.03 -17.95 2.71
N LEU A 460 3.54 -17.43 3.83
CA LEU A 460 4.87 -16.82 3.92
C LEU A 460 6.01 -17.84 4.04
N GLU A 461 5.74 -19.04 4.56
CA GLU A 461 6.78 -20.03 4.88
C GLU A 461 7.64 -20.45 3.68
N LYS A 462 7.06 -20.49 2.47
CA LYS A 462 7.78 -20.84 1.24
C LYS A 462 8.90 -19.87 0.88
N HIS A 463 8.92 -18.69 1.49
CA HIS A 463 9.94 -17.65 1.29
C HIS A 463 11.02 -17.67 2.38
N ILE A 464 11.00 -18.64 3.30
CA ILE A 464 11.92 -18.70 4.44
C ILE A 464 12.86 -19.89 4.29
N ARG A 465 14.17 -19.63 4.34
CA ARG A 465 15.21 -20.65 4.53
C ARG A 465 15.57 -20.73 6.01
N TYR A 466 15.04 -21.75 6.68
CA TYR A 466 15.38 -22.08 8.07
C TYR A 466 16.79 -22.65 8.20
N GLU A 467 17.29 -22.68 9.43
CA GLU A 467 18.63 -23.18 9.78
C GLU A 467 19.74 -22.55 8.92
N THR A 468 19.54 -21.30 8.51
CA THR A 468 20.42 -20.57 7.60
C THR A 468 20.81 -19.25 8.24
N THR A 469 22.06 -19.15 8.69
CA THR A 469 22.61 -17.97 9.35
C THR A 469 23.25 -17.04 8.32
N VAL A 470 22.89 -15.76 8.34
CA VAL A 470 23.61 -14.72 7.59
C VAL A 470 24.89 -14.36 8.36
N VAL A 471 26.03 -14.54 7.71
CA VAL A 471 27.36 -14.37 8.31
C VAL A 471 28.10 -13.13 7.82
N GLY A 472 27.69 -12.56 6.68
CA GLY A 472 28.24 -11.32 6.16
C GLY A 472 27.39 -10.72 5.04
N CYS A 473 27.33 -9.41 4.97
CA CYS A 473 26.68 -8.65 3.91
C CYS A 473 27.63 -7.57 3.40
N GLU A 474 27.85 -7.52 2.08
CA GLU A 474 28.77 -6.57 1.45
C GLU A 474 28.07 -5.85 0.30
N PRO A 475 28.22 -4.51 0.17
CA PRO A 475 27.60 -3.76 -0.90
C PRO A 475 28.28 -4.06 -2.25
N ARG A 476 27.49 -4.18 -3.32
CA ARG A 476 28.01 -4.38 -4.68
C ARG A 476 28.35 -3.06 -5.35
N LYS A 477 29.30 -3.09 -6.30
CA LYS A 477 29.72 -1.91 -7.08
C LYS A 477 28.59 -1.30 -7.92
N GLU A 478 27.67 -2.13 -8.41
CA GLU A 478 26.56 -1.74 -9.29
C GLU A 478 25.27 -1.45 -8.51
N GLY A 479 25.33 -1.40 -7.17
CA GLY A 479 24.16 -1.30 -6.29
C GLY A 479 23.64 -2.67 -5.84
N GLY A 480 22.96 -2.70 -4.69
CA GLY A 480 22.52 -3.93 -4.04
C GLY A 480 23.59 -4.59 -3.18
N TRP A 481 23.31 -5.82 -2.73
CA TRP A 481 24.04 -6.49 -1.66
C TRP A 481 24.40 -7.93 -2.04
N GLU A 482 25.62 -8.33 -1.71
CA GLU A 482 26.03 -9.74 -1.60
C GLU A 482 25.81 -10.21 -0.17
N VAL A 483 25.00 -11.24 -0.01
CA VAL A 483 24.65 -11.83 1.29
C VAL A 483 25.29 -13.21 1.37
N ARG A 484 26.22 -13.37 2.32
CA ARG A 484 26.87 -14.63 2.65
C ARG A 484 26.09 -15.35 3.73
N VAL A 485 25.69 -16.58 3.43
CA VAL A 485 24.88 -17.41 4.31
C VAL A 485 25.55 -18.76 4.57
N ARG A 486 25.31 -19.31 5.76
CA ARG A 486 25.81 -20.62 6.18
C ARG A 486 24.66 -21.45 6.71
N ARG A 487 24.56 -22.70 6.24
CA ARG A 487 23.53 -23.64 6.68
C ARG A 487 24.03 -24.46 7.87
N GLY A 488 23.19 -24.64 8.89
CA GLY A 488 23.54 -25.36 10.11
C GLY A 488 24.46 -24.57 11.04
N SER A 489 25.05 -25.26 12.01
CA SER A 489 25.96 -24.68 12.98
C SER A 489 27.37 -24.52 12.40
N GLU A 490 28.18 -23.65 13.03
CA GLU A 490 29.61 -23.50 12.69
C GLU A 490 30.40 -24.82 12.82
N LYS A 491 29.92 -25.75 13.66
CA LYS A 491 30.55 -27.05 13.91
C LYS A 491 30.29 -28.07 12.79
N ASP A 492 29.30 -27.83 11.92
CA ASP A 492 28.89 -28.79 10.89
C ASP A 492 29.78 -28.77 9.65
N GLY A 493 30.73 -27.81 9.54
CA GLY A 493 31.69 -27.74 8.44
C GLY A 493 31.08 -27.40 7.06
N ASN A 494 29.82 -26.96 7.02
CA ASN A 494 29.15 -26.55 5.78
C ASN A 494 29.79 -25.28 5.20
N GLY A 495 29.94 -25.26 3.87
CA GLY A 495 30.44 -24.09 3.14
C GLY A 495 29.51 -22.87 3.20
N GLU A 496 30.04 -21.68 2.91
CA GLU A 496 29.25 -20.46 2.75
C GLU A 496 28.69 -20.36 1.33
N GLU A 497 27.42 -20.00 1.20
CA GLU A 497 26.76 -19.65 -0.05
C GLU A 497 26.71 -18.12 -0.16
N VAL A 498 26.99 -17.57 -1.35
CA VAL A 498 26.89 -16.12 -1.61
C VAL A 498 25.75 -15.88 -2.58
N LEU A 499 24.83 -15.00 -2.20
CA LEU A 499 23.64 -14.66 -2.98
C LEU A 499 23.56 -13.15 -3.18
N ALA A 500 23.18 -12.73 -4.40
CA ALA A 500 23.02 -11.32 -4.73
C ALA A 500 21.55 -10.87 -4.65
N PHE A 501 21.34 -9.68 -4.11
CA PHE A 501 20.04 -9.03 -3.92
C PHE A 501 20.11 -7.55 -4.25
N ASP A 502 18.99 -6.95 -4.62
CA ASP A 502 18.86 -5.51 -4.89
C ASP A 502 18.65 -4.69 -3.62
N ALA A 503 18.11 -5.31 -2.56
CA ALA A 503 17.88 -4.69 -1.27
C ALA A 503 18.05 -5.67 -0.11
N LEU A 504 18.43 -5.15 1.06
CA LEU A 504 18.62 -5.91 2.30
C LEU A 504 17.76 -5.34 3.43
N ILE A 505 16.95 -6.18 4.06
CA ILE A 505 16.11 -5.85 5.22
C ILE A 505 16.59 -6.63 6.44
N CYS A 506 17.10 -5.93 7.45
CA CYS A 506 17.56 -6.50 8.72
C CYS A 506 16.44 -6.53 9.76
N GLY A 507 15.85 -7.71 9.97
CA GLY A 507 14.78 -7.97 10.96
C GLY A 507 15.23 -8.73 12.22
N THR A 508 16.50 -8.60 12.60
CA THR A 508 17.14 -9.40 13.67
C THR A 508 16.77 -9.00 15.11
N GLY A 509 16.10 -7.85 15.29
CA GLY A 509 15.66 -7.35 16.59
C GLY A 509 16.79 -6.79 17.47
N ILE A 510 16.44 -6.37 18.70
CA ILE A 510 17.34 -5.67 19.65
C ILE A 510 17.55 -6.40 20.99
N ILE A 511 16.99 -7.60 21.15
CA ILE A 511 16.94 -8.35 22.42
C ILE A 511 17.64 -9.71 22.26
N SER A 512 18.88 -9.70 21.76
CA SER A 512 19.66 -10.91 21.47
C SER A 512 20.89 -11.04 22.38
N LYS A 513 21.74 -10.00 22.41
CA LYS A 513 23.03 -9.97 23.11
C LYS A 513 22.89 -9.34 24.50
N PRO A 514 23.06 -10.12 25.59
CA PRO A 514 22.83 -9.63 26.94
C PRO A 514 23.86 -8.57 27.33
N PHE A 515 23.43 -7.53 28.04
CA PHE A 515 24.33 -6.54 28.64
C PHE A 515 24.68 -6.99 30.05
N VAL A 516 25.94 -7.38 30.28
CA VAL A 516 26.42 -7.89 31.57
C VAL A 516 27.43 -6.90 32.15
N PRO A 517 27.06 -6.12 33.18
CA PRO A 517 27.99 -5.19 33.81
C PRO A 517 29.16 -5.91 34.49
N GLU A 518 30.31 -5.25 34.51
CA GLU A 518 31.46 -5.67 35.30
C GLU A 518 31.31 -5.20 36.75
N TYR A 519 31.55 -6.10 37.70
CA TYR A 519 31.51 -5.81 39.12
C TYR A 519 32.79 -6.26 39.79
N LYS A 520 33.32 -5.43 40.68
CA LYS A 520 34.52 -5.77 41.47
C LYS A 520 34.23 -6.97 42.38
N GLY A 521 35.17 -7.91 42.49
CA GLY A 521 35.05 -9.07 43.37
C GLY A 521 34.11 -10.17 42.85
N ARG A 522 33.54 -10.04 41.65
CA ARG A 522 32.59 -11.02 41.09
C ARG A 522 33.19 -12.41 40.98
N GLU A 523 34.48 -12.49 40.67
CA GLU A 523 35.27 -13.72 40.59
C GLU A 523 35.39 -14.47 41.91
N SER A 524 35.22 -13.79 43.04
CA SER A 524 35.30 -14.39 44.38
C SER A 524 33.96 -14.93 44.90
N PHE A 525 32.85 -14.55 44.27
CA PHE A 525 31.51 -14.95 44.69
C PHE A 525 31.29 -16.44 44.44
N LYS A 526 30.88 -17.17 45.49
CA LYS A 526 30.67 -18.62 45.44
C LYS A 526 29.28 -19.02 44.95
N GLY A 527 28.34 -18.07 44.88
CA GLY A 527 27.00 -18.28 44.36
C GLY A 527 26.92 -18.19 42.85
N GLU A 528 25.70 -18.27 42.32
CA GLU A 528 25.43 -18.22 40.88
C GLU A 528 25.20 -16.79 40.39
N VAL A 529 25.79 -16.41 39.25
CA VAL A 529 25.49 -15.13 38.58
C VAL A 529 25.06 -15.41 37.15
N LEU A 530 23.85 -14.99 36.79
CA LEU A 530 23.30 -15.18 35.45
C LEU A 530 22.60 -13.91 34.94
N HIS A 531 22.48 -13.79 33.62
CA HIS A 531 21.64 -12.75 33.01
C HIS A 531 20.18 -13.25 32.88
N SER A 532 19.21 -12.34 32.88
CA SER A 532 17.78 -12.67 32.70
C SER A 532 17.50 -13.49 31.44
N ARG A 533 18.34 -13.33 30.39
CA ARG A 533 18.32 -14.13 29.16
C ARG A 533 18.41 -15.64 29.42
N SER A 534 19.09 -16.06 30.49
CA SER A 534 19.30 -17.48 30.84
C SER A 534 18.28 -18.01 31.86
N TYR A 535 17.40 -17.16 32.39
CA TYR A 535 16.33 -17.58 33.29
C TYR A 535 15.31 -18.47 32.55
N ARG A 536 14.97 -19.62 33.12
CA ARG A 536 14.03 -20.58 32.50
C ARG A 536 13.01 -21.21 33.44
N LYS A 537 13.30 -21.32 34.73
CA LYS A 537 12.44 -22.06 35.67
C LYS A 537 12.43 -21.39 37.05
N PRO A 538 11.27 -20.95 37.57
CA PRO A 538 11.19 -20.32 38.89
C PRO A 538 11.54 -21.28 40.04
N SER A 539 11.22 -22.58 39.90
CA SER A 539 11.52 -23.59 40.94
C SER A 539 13.00 -23.79 41.23
N ALA A 540 13.91 -23.38 40.32
CA ALA A 540 15.34 -23.45 40.54
C ALA A 540 15.84 -22.51 41.67
N TYR A 541 14.98 -21.59 42.12
CA TYR A 541 15.27 -20.57 43.12
C TYR A 541 14.55 -20.79 44.46
N GLU A 542 13.84 -21.93 44.59
CA GLU A 542 13.11 -22.27 45.81
C GLU A 542 14.06 -22.36 47.01
N GLY A 543 13.71 -21.67 48.11
CA GLY A 543 14.51 -21.64 49.34
C GLY A 543 15.85 -20.91 49.23
N LYS A 544 16.18 -20.26 48.10
CA LYS A 544 17.42 -19.50 47.90
C LYS A 544 17.26 -18.02 48.25
N ARG A 545 18.37 -17.36 48.58
CA ARG A 545 18.48 -15.89 48.65
C ARG A 545 18.85 -15.35 47.28
N VAL A 546 17.98 -14.53 46.69
CA VAL A 546 18.09 -14.06 45.32
C VAL A 546 18.21 -12.55 45.29
N ILE A 547 19.26 -12.04 44.63
CA ILE A 547 19.39 -10.62 44.29
C ILE A 547 19.06 -10.44 42.82
N LEU A 548 18.12 -9.53 42.52
CA LEU A 548 17.73 -9.19 41.16
C LEU A 548 18.18 -7.77 40.83
N VAL A 549 19.02 -7.62 39.82
CA VAL A 549 19.59 -6.31 39.45
C VAL A 549 18.82 -5.72 38.28
N GLY A 550 18.25 -4.54 38.49
CA GLY A 550 17.45 -3.81 37.51
C GLY A 550 15.96 -3.78 37.85
N LEU A 551 15.21 -2.98 37.09
CA LEU A 551 13.76 -2.79 37.28
C LEU A 551 13.04 -2.64 35.93
N GLY A 552 13.51 -3.35 34.90
CA GLY A 552 12.81 -3.47 33.62
C GLY A 552 11.73 -4.56 33.66
N SER A 553 11.03 -4.77 32.55
CA SER A 553 9.96 -5.77 32.45
C SER A 553 10.41 -7.18 32.84
N SER A 554 11.61 -7.60 32.43
CA SER A 554 12.15 -8.90 32.85
C SER A 554 12.42 -8.99 34.35
N ALA A 555 12.88 -7.91 34.98
CA ALA A 555 13.10 -7.91 36.43
C ALA A 555 11.76 -8.04 37.17
N ILE A 556 10.76 -7.27 36.76
CA ILE A 556 9.43 -7.28 37.37
C ILE A 556 8.75 -8.65 37.23
N ASP A 557 8.80 -9.26 36.05
CA ASP A 557 8.25 -10.61 35.85
C ASP A 557 8.98 -11.66 36.70
N VAL A 558 10.31 -11.69 36.65
CA VAL A 558 11.12 -12.66 37.41
C VAL A 558 10.91 -12.47 38.92
N ALA A 559 10.82 -11.25 39.42
CA ALA A 559 10.49 -10.98 40.82
C ALA A 559 9.12 -11.53 41.22
N CYS A 560 8.09 -11.33 40.37
CA CYS A 560 6.75 -11.85 40.62
C CYS A 560 6.67 -13.38 40.57
N GLU A 561 7.50 -14.04 39.76
CA GLU A 561 7.56 -15.50 39.65
C GLU A 561 8.40 -16.16 40.76
N VAL A 562 9.55 -15.57 41.08
CA VAL A 562 10.54 -16.14 42.01
C VAL A 562 10.27 -15.74 43.46
N GLY A 563 9.77 -14.53 43.70
CA GLY A 563 9.54 -13.99 45.05
C GLY A 563 8.77 -14.93 45.99
N PRO A 564 7.63 -15.52 45.57
CA PRO A 564 6.87 -16.45 46.41
C PRO A 564 7.59 -17.77 46.74
N LEU A 565 8.66 -18.13 46.04
CA LEU A 565 9.40 -19.39 46.19
C LEU A 565 10.75 -19.21 46.89
N ALA A 566 11.38 -18.05 46.70
CA ALA A 566 12.67 -17.73 47.28
C ALA A 566 12.57 -17.64 48.81
N LYS A 567 13.67 -17.94 49.51
CA LYS A 567 13.79 -17.65 50.95
C LYS A 567 13.77 -16.15 51.20
N GLU A 568 14.43 -15.40 50.33
CA GLU A 568 14.48 -13.94 50.34
C GLU A 568 14.77 -13.46 48.92
N LEU A 569 14.07 -12.41 48.48
CA LEU A 569 14.36 -11.75 47.21
C LEU A 569 14.51 -10.24 47.44
N THR A 570 15.62 -9.70 46.95
CA THR A 570 15.89 -8.26 46.97
C THR A 570 16.16 -7.75 45.55
N ILE A 571 15.38 -6.75 45.13
CA ILE A 571 15.58 -6.04 43.88
C ILE A 571 16.50 -4.85 44.14
N VAL A 572 17.57 -4.72 43.37
CA VAL A 572 18.51 -3.58 43.43
C VAL A 572 18.36 -2.75 42.16
N ASN A 573 17.97 -1.48 42.32
CA ASN A 573 17.76 -0.57 41.19
C ASN A 573 18.21 0.86 41.50
N ARG A 574 18.61 1.60 40.47
CA ARG A 574 19.16 2.95 40.63
C ARG A 574 18.11 4.06 40.74
N ARG A 575 17.01 3.97 39.98
CA ARG A 575 16.20 5.16 39.61
C ARG A 575 14.70 5.06 39.92
N GLY A 576 14.20 3.96 40.47
CA GLY A 576 12.76 3.67 40.47
C GLY A 576 12.25 3.31 39.07
N ALA A 577 10.96 3.00 38.93
CA ALA A 577 10.28 2.84 37.64
C ALA A 577 8.77 2.92 37.82
N TRP A 578 8.08 3.45 36.81
CA TRP A 578 6.62 3.38 36.75
C TRP A 578 6.15 1.97 36.40
N VAL A 579 5.36 1.37 37.29
CA VAL A 579 4.69 0.09 37.07
C VAL A 579 3.19 0.32 36.95
N LEU A 580 2.63 -0.05 35.80
CA LEU A 580 1.23 0.11 35.47
C LEU A 580 0.51 -1.24 35.57
N PRO A 581 -0.77 -1.29 35.95
CA PRO A 581 -1.52 -2.51 35.95
C PRO A 581 -1.94 -2.83 34.51
N ARG A 582 -2.41 -4.05 34.25
CA ARG A 582 -3.00 -4.39 32.94
C ARG A 582 -4.39 -3.77 32.75
N PHE A 583 -5.11 -3.58 33.83
CA PHE A 583 -6.47 -3.06 33.79
C PHE A 583 -6.59 -1.82 34.67
N VAL A 584 -7.13 -0.75 34.09
CA VAL A 584 -7.43 0.52 34.77
C VAL A 584 -8.90 0.81 34.53
N LEU A 585 -9.67 0.89 35.62
CA LEU A 585 -11.12 1.12 35.61
C LEU A 585 -11.89 0.12 34.70
N GLY A 586 -11.49 -1.16 34.73
CA GLY A 586 -12.13 -2.24 33.97
C GLY A 586 -11.77 -2.31 32.49
N LYS A 587 -10.90 -1.42 31.98
CA LYS A 587 -10.40 -1.44 30.61
C LYS A 587 -8.89 -1.71 30.55
N PRO A 588 -8.35 -2.22 29.43
CA PRO A 588 -6.91 -2.28 29.21
C PRO A 588 -6.25 -0.92 29.42
N THR A 589 -5.04 -0.89 29.98
CA THR A 589 -4.33 0.37 30.27
C THR A 589 -4.11 1.23 29.01
N GLU A 590 -3.85 0.60 27.87
CA GLU A 590 -3.70 1.30 26.59
C GLU A 590 -4.98 1.99 26.09
N ALA A 591 -6.16 1.64 26.61
CA ALA A 591 -7.41 2.32 26.25
C ALA A 591 -7.44 3.79 26.71
N TRP A 592 -6.56 4.15 27.65
CA TRP A 592 -6.42 5.52 28.13
C TRP A 592 -5.45 6.34 27.26
N ASP A 593 -4.63 5.72 26.41
CA ASP A 593 -3.64 6.39 25.57
C ASP A 593 -4.15 6.57 24.13
N SER A 594 -5.33 7.19 24.00
CA SER A 594 -6.01 7.42 22.72
C SER A 594 -5.19 8.31 21.76
N ARG A 595 -5.56 8.27 20.47
CA ARG A 595 -4.98 9.15 19.46
C ARG A 595 -5.16 10.64 19.78
N SER A 596 -6.32 11.05 20.28
CA SER A 596 -6.58 12.43 20.67
C SER A 596 -5.67 12.90 21.81
N SER A 597 -5.38 12.04 22.80
CA SER A 597 -4.43 12.39 23.86
C SER A 597 -3.02 12.53 23.33
N GLN A 598 -2.57 11.65 22.44
CA GLN A 598 -1.21 11.70 21.88
C GLN A 598 -0.98 12.86 20.89
N ILE A 599 -2.02 13.29 20.16
CA ILE A 599 -1.90 14.32 19.11
C ILE A 599 -2.27 15.71 19.63
N TRP A 600 -3.30 15.86 20.46
CA TRP A 600 -3.86 17.18 20.80
C TRP A 600 -3.44 17.68 22.19
N LEU A 601 -3.14 16.81 23.15
CA LEU A 601 -2.78 17.24 24.49
C LEU A 601 -1.27 17.52 24.60
N PRO A 602 -0.87 18.61 25.26
CA PRO A 602 0.53 18.79 25.66
C PRO A 602 0.96 17.65 26.60
N ALA A 603 2.20 17.16 26.44
CA ALA A 603 2.72 16.02 27.20
C ALA A 603 2.59 16.18 28.73
N SER A 604 2.80 17.39 29.28
CA SER A 604 2.66 17.65 30.72
C SER A 604 1.22 17.47 31.23
N VAL A 605 0.22 17.78 30.40
CA VAL A 605 -1.20 17.62 30.73
C VAL A 605 -1.59 16.15 30.64
N GLN A 606 -1.15 15.47 29.58
CA GLN A 606 -1.36 14.03 29.40
C GLN A 606 -0.79 13.25 30.59
N GLU A 607 0.46 13.53 30.94
CA GLU A 607 1.15 12.91 32.06
C GLU A 607 0.42 13.13 33.39
N TRP A 608 0.07 14.38 33.70
CA TRP A 608 -0.68 14.70 34.91
C TRP A 608 -2.01 13.94 34.99
N LEU A 609 -2.76 13.88 33.89
CA LEU A 609 -4.05 13.19 33.83
C LEU A 609 -3.87 11.68 34.07
N PHE A 610 -2.89 11.07 33.40
CA PHE A 610 -2.56 9.66 33.58
C PHE A 610 -2.15 9.36 35.01
N GLU A 611 -1.29 10.17 35.60
CA GLU A 611 -0.86 9.99 36.98
C GLU A 611 -2.05 10.05 37.95
N LYS A 612 -3.02 10.94 37.74
CA LYS A 612 -4.25 11.00 38.55
C LYS A 612 -5.12 9.76 38.40
N ILE A 613 -5.31 9.28 37.17
CA ILE A 613 -6.07 8.05 36.91
C ILE A 613 -5.40 6.86 37.59
N LEU A 614 -4.08 6.73 37.47
CA LEU A 614 -3.30 5.64 38.07
C LEU A 614 -3.33 5.68 39.60
N ASN A 615 -3.10 6.86 40.19
CA ASN A 615 -3.18 7.05 41.63
C ASN A 615 -4.58 6.74 42.18
N HIS A 616 -5.64 7.03 41.42
CA HIS A 616 -7.00 6.69 41.81
C HIS A 616 -7.27 5.18 41.71
N ALA A 617 -6.74 4.51 40.69
CA ALA A 617 -6.98 3.10 40.44
C ALA A 617 -6.15 2.16 41.34
N GLN A 618 -4.89 2.50 41.62
CA GLN A 618 -3.94 1.64 42.37
C GLN A 618 -3.53 2.21 43.73
N GLY A 619 -3.91 3.44 44.05
CA GLY A 619 -3.32 4.18 45.16
C GLY A 619 -1.96 4.81 44.82
N LYS A 620 -1.35 5.47 45.79
CA LYS A 620 -0.02 6.07 45.60
C LYS A 620 1.04 4.99 45.52
N MET A 621 1.98 5.17 44.59
CA MET A 621 3.12 4.27 44.43
C MET A 621 4.01 4.28 45.69
N PRO A 622 4.59 3.12 46.08
CA PRO A 622 5.53 3.06 47.20
C PRO A 622 6.74 4.00 47.00
N PRO A 623 7.24 4.67 48.05
CA PRO A 623 8.38 5.59 47.94
C PRO A 623 9.64 4.95 47.34
N GLU A 624 9.85 3.66 47.57
CA GLU A 624 11.01 2.91 47.06
C GLU A 624 10.90 2.69 45.54
N LEU A 625 9.68 2.58 45.01
CA LEU A 625 9.40 2.36 43.59
C LEU A 625 9.29 3.67 42.80
N GLN A 626 8.87 4.76 43.47
CA GLN A 626 8.65 6.07 42.88
C GLN A 626 9.92 6.61 42.18
N PRO A 627 9.88 6.84 40.86
CA PRO A 627 11.01 7.37 40.11
C PRO A 627 11.16 8.90 40.27
N ASP A 628 12.38 9.41 39.99
CA ASP A 628 12.68 10.85 39.95
C ASP A 628 12.26 11.54 38.65
N HIS A 629 11.66 10.80 37.73
CA HIS A 629 11.30 11.26 36.40
C HIS A 629 9.81 11.09 36.13
N GLY A 630 9.34 11.85 35.16
CA GLY A 630 7.97 11.76 34.69
C GLY A 630 7.59 10.40 34.10
N LEU A 631 6.28 10.14 34.04
CA LEU A 631 5.71 8.89 33.50
C LEU A 631 6.08 8.69 32.03
N MET A 632 6.09 9.76 31.24
CA MET A 632 6.37 9.70 29.80
C MET A 632 7.87 9.72 29.48
N ALA A 633 8.74 9.97 30.46
CA ALA A 633 10.19 10.06 30.27
C ALA A 633 10.88 8.67 30.16
N GLN A 634 10.12 7.59 30.36
CA GLN A 634 10.56 6.20 30.26
C GLN A 634 9.39 5.31 29.86
N ASN A 635 9.67 4.25 29.08
CA ASN A 635 8.68 3.20 28.82
C ASN A 635 8.29 2.50 30.12
N ALA A 636 7.04 2.70 30.55
CA ALA A 636 6.51 2.11 31.76
C ALA A 636 6.40 0.58 31.64
N THR A 637 6.54 -0.12 32.77
CA THR A 637 6.38 -1.58 32.81
C THR A 637 4.96 -1.94 33.17
N ILE A 638 4.40 -2.98 32.53
CA ILE A 638 3.00 -3.39 32.74
C ILE A 638 2.96 -4.71 33.53
N ARG A 639 2.51 -4.67 34.79
CA ARG A 639 2.32 -5.83 35.65
C ARG A 639 1.39 -5.51 36.82
N SER A 640 0.26 -6.20 36.92
CA SER A 640 -0.76 -5.90 37.95
C SER A 640 -0.39 -6.30 39.38
N ASP A 641 0.26 -7.45 39.59
CA ASP A 641 0.52 -8.02 40.92
C ASP A 641 1.86 -7.57 41.54
N PHE A 642 2.65 -6.76 40.83
CA PHE A 642 3.99 -6.37 41.31
C PHE A 642 3.93 -5.44 42.53
N VAL A 643 3.13 -4.37 42.46
CA VAL A 643 3.02 -3.39 43.54
C VAL A 643 2.44 -4.04 44.81
N GLU A 644 1.43 -4.90 44.64
CA GLU A 644 0.85 -5.68 45.73
C GLU A 644 1.89 -6.58 46.40
N LYS A 645 2.66 -7.35 45.62
CA LYS A 645 3.72 -8.23 46.14
C LYS A 645 4.85 -7.46 46.84
N LEU A 646 5.20 -6.28 46.34
CA LEU A 646 6.16 -5.39 46.98
C LEU A 646 5.65 -4.92 48.34
N GLN A 647 4.39 -4.46 48.42
CA GLN A 647 3.79 -3.92 49.64
C GLN A 647 3.50 -5.01 50.70
N THR A 648 3.24 -6.24 50.27
CA THR A 648 3.04 -7.39 51.17
C THR A 648 4.36 -8.03 51.62
N GLY A 649 5.50 -7.55 51.13
CA GLY A 649 6.82 -8.01 51.57
C GLY A 649 7.25 -9.36 50.96
N ILE A 650 6.63 -9.80 49.87
CA ILE A 650 7.06 -11.01 49.12
C ILE A 650 8.49 -10.82 48.58
N PHE A 651 8.86 -9.58 48.26
CA PHE A 651 10.22 -9.18 47.97
C PHE A 651 10.47 -7.75 48.43
N SER A 652 11.73 -7.41 48.63
CA SER A 652 12.18 -6.07 49.01
C SER A 652 12.82 -5.33 47.83
N LEU A 653 12.80 -4.01 47.87
CA LEU A 653 13.46 -3.16 46.87
C LEU A 653 14.47 -2.23 47.56
N ARG A 654 15.66 -2.13 46.98
CA ARG A 654 16.77 -1.29 47.44
C ARG A 654 17.16 -0.32 46.33
N ARG A 655 16.89 0.96 46.56
CA ARG A 655 17.19 2.04 45.63
C ARG A 655 18.66 2.45 45.71
N THR A 656 19.53 1.61 45.15
CA THR A 656 20.99 1.74 45.17
C THR A 656 21.61 0.92 44.02
N THR A 657 22.93 0.75 44.01
CA THR A 657 23.65 -0.16 43.12
C THR A 657 24.63 -1.01 43.90
N ILE A 658 25.12 -2.08 43.27
CA ILE A 658 26.17 -2.94 43.81
C ILE A 658 27.52 -2.23 43.66
N ALA A 659 28.24 -2.06 44.76
CA ALA A 659 29.61 -1.54 44.79
C ALA A 659 30.63 -2.66 44.51
N SER A 660 30.46 -3.81 45.17
CA SER A 660 31.31 -5.00 44.95
C SER A 660 30.61 -6.28 45.38
N PHE A 661 31.08 -7.41 44.87
CA PHE A 661 30.73 -8.75 45.34
C PHE A 661 31.63 -9.16 46.51
N THR A 662 31.12 -10.03 47.37
CA THR A 662 31.87 -10.75 48.41
C THR A 662 31.82 -12.25 48.10
N GLU A 663 32.45 -13.09 48.91
CA GLU A 663 32.35 -14.54 48.71
C GLU A 663 30.92 -15.08 48.85
N THR A 664 30.06 -14.43 49.63
CA THR A 664 28.72 -14.92 50.00
C THR A 664 27.57 -13.98 49.61
N GLY A 665 27.87 -12.86 48.94
CA GLY A 665 26.86 -11.84 48.66
C GLY A 665 27.41 -10.61 47.94
N VAL A 666 26.81 -9.45 48.23
CA VAL A 666 27.19 -8.16 47.64
C VAL A 666 27.19 -7.05 48.69
N ILE A 667 28.04 -6.05 48.47
CA ILE A 667 28.04 -4.78 49.18
C ILE A 667 27.41 -3.74 48.25
N LEU A 668 26.42 -3.01 48.77
CA LEU A 668 25.75 -1.93 48.07
C LEU A 668 26.50 -0.60 48.28
N GLU A 669 26.32 0.37 47.37
CA GLU A 669 26.97 1.70 47.46
C GLU A 669 26.59 2.49 48.72
N ASN A 670 25.45 2.18 49.34
CA ASN A 670 25.03 2.80 50.60
C ASN A 670 25.67 2.15 51.85
N GLY A 671 26.52 1.13 51.66
CA GLY A 671 27.22 0.40 52.73
C GLY A 671 26.51 -0.86 53.23
N ASP A 672 25.29 -1.14 52.78
CA ASP A 672 24.55 -2.34 53.18
C ASP A 672 25.19 -3.61 52.58
N SER A 673 25.25 -4.68 53.37
CA SER A 673 25.67 -6.01 52.90
C SER A 673 24.46 -6.92 52.75
N LEU A 674 24.34 -7.58 51.60
CA LEU A 674 23.28 -8.55 51.32
C LEU A 674 23.90 -9.91 50.99
N ASP A 675 23.51 -10.96 51.70
CA ASP A 675 23.87 -12.32 51.33
C ASP A 675 23.06 -12.78 50.12
N ALA A 676 23.69 -13.54 49.22
CA ALA A 676 23.03 -14.06 48.03
C ALA A 676 23.54 -15.45 47.69
N ASP A 677 22.62 -16.35 47.37
CA ASP A 677 22.97 -17.63 46.75
C ASP A 677 22.94 -17.48 45.22
N VAL A 678 22.12 -16.56 44.69
CA VAL A 678 22.01 -16.26 43.26
C VAL A 678 21.84 -14.77 43.00
N VAL A 679 22.55 -14.25 41.99
CA VAL A 679 22.38 -12.90 41.46
C VAL A 679 21.90 -12.96 40.00
N ILE A 680 20.70 -12.45 39.74
CA ILE A 680 20.11 -12.37 38.41
C ILE A 680 20.28 -10.95 37.87
N LEU A 681 21.01 -10.80 36.77
CA LEU A 681 21.22 -9.54 36.08
C LEU A 681 20.10 -9.33 35.05
N ALA A 682 19.11 -8.52 35.39
CA ALA A 682 18.05 -8.08 34.47
C ALA A 682 18.41 -6.69 33.89
N THR A 683 19.65 -6.58 33.40
CA THR A 683 20.34 -5.34 33.06
C THR A 683 20.17 -4.92 31.60
N GLY A 684 19.44 -5.69 30.80
CA GLY A 684 19.06 -5.35 29.43
C GLY A 684 19.97 -5.98 28.37
N TYR A 685 19.98 -5.40 27.18
CA TYR A 685 20.65 -5.97 26.01
C TYR A 685 21.41 -4.88 25.25
N HIS A 686 22.41 -5.28 24.48
CA HIS A 686 23.02 -4.41 23.48
C HIS A 686 22.02 -4.21 22.33
N ILE A 687 21.71 -2.95 22.06
CA ILE A 687 20.64 -2.56 21.14
C ILE A 687 21.12 -2.56 19.67
N VAL A 688 22.42 -2.40 19.47
CA VAL A 688 23.08 -2.42 18.16
C VAL A 688 23.98 -3.66 18.09
N ASP A 689 23.47 -4.73 17.49
CA ASP A 689 24.20 -6.00 17.32
C ASP A 689 23.86 -6.64 15.96
N GLN A 690 24.48 -6.12 14.90
CA GLN A 690 24.39 -6.65 13.54
C GLN A 690 25.79 -6.94 13.00
N PRO A 691 26.47 -7.98 13.52
CA PRO A 691 27.89 -8.25 13.22
C PRO A 691 28.14 -8.67 11.78
N TYR A 692 27.09 -9.05 11.05
CA TYR A 692 27.15 -9.40 9.63
C TYR A 692 27.13 -8.16 8.71
N LEU A 693 26.87 -6.95 9.23
CA LEU A 693 26.95 -5.72 8.45
C LEU A 693 28.37 -5.13 8.47
N PRO A 694 28.74 -4.32 7.45
CA PRO A 694 30.01 -3.60 7.45
C PRO A 694 30.17 -2.69 8.68
N PRO A 695 31.37 -2.56 9.26
CA PRO A 695 31.62 -1.65 10.37
C PRO A 695 31.17 -0.22 10.08
N GLY A 696 30.40 0.37 10.99
CA GLY A 696 29.87 1.73 10.84
C GLY A 696 28.61 1.85 9.99
N ALA A 697 28.03 0.74 9.49
CA ALA A 697 26.82 0.77 8.66
C ALA A 697 25.61 1.45 9.35
N LEU A 698 25.50 1.33 10.69
CA LEU A 698 24.37 1.85 11.46
C LEU A 698 24.70 3.04 12.36
N ALA A 699 25.98 3.34 12.57
CA ALA A 699 26.42 4.37 13.49
C ALA A 699 27.66 5.09 12.92
N SER A 700 27.57 6.41 12.82
CA SER A 700 28.68 7.25 12.41
C SER A 700 29.66 7.52 13.56
N LYS A 701 30.78 8.17 13.24
CA LYS A 701 31.71 8.70 14.25
C LYS A 701 31.08 9.79 15.13
N GLU A 702 30.04 10.48 14.66
CA GLU A 702 29.36 11.56 15.40
C GLU A 702 28.49 11.02 16.54
N ALA A 703 27.98 9.80 16.41
CA ALA A 703 27.09 9.17 17.38
C ALA A 703 27.42 7.67 17.47
N PRO A 704 28.45 7.30 18.26
CA PRO A 704 28.80 5.90 18.46
C PRO A 704 27.68 5.15 19.18
N ALA A 705 27.76 3.82 19.11
CA ALA A 705 26.88 2.94 19.87
C ALA A 705 26.81 3.38 21.35
N PRO A 706 25.60 3.38 21.95
CA PRO A 706 24.37 2.73 21.51
C PRO A 706 23.50 3.54 20.53
N HIS A 707 23.93 4.74 20.11
CA HIS A 707 23.18 5.53 19.15
C HIS A 707 23.35 5.01 17.71
N VAL A 708 22.29 5.13 16.91
CA VAL A 708 22.27 4.76 15.48
C VAL A 708 21.85 5.94 14.63
N ASP A 709 22.46 6.07 13.45
CA ASP A 709 22.12 7.04 12.40
C ASP A 709 21.13 6.39 11.44
N LEU A 710 19.86 6.37 11.83
CA LEU A 710 18.79 5.79 11.02
C LEU A 710 17.69 6.81 10.76
N TYR A 711 17.52 7.18 9.50
CA TYR A 711 16.39 7.97 9.03
C TYR A 711 15.10 7.21 9.28
N LYS A 712 14.15 7.87 9.96
CA LYS A 712 12.92 7.25 10.46
C LYS A 712 13.15 5.96 11.26
N SER A 713 14.32 5.76 11.86
CA SER A 713 14.72 4.49 12.51
C SER A 713 14.71 3.27 11.58
N ILE A 714 14.87 3.49 10.26
CA ILE A 714 14.83 2.46 9.22
C ILE A 714 16.08 2.51 8.34
N VAL A 715 16.38 3.65 7.73
CA VAL A 715 17.34 3.75 6.62
C VAL A 715 18.65 4.39 7.10
N PRO A 716 19.81 3.74 6.94
CA PRO A 716 21.08 4.39 7.12
C PRO A 716 21.31 5.42 6.00
N PRO A 717 21.66 6.68 6.30
CA PRO A 717 21.75 7.74 5.29
C PRO A 717 22.69 7.44 4.10
N THR A 718 23.75 6.66 4.36
CA THR A 718 24.76 6.27 3.37
C THR A 718 24.29 5.15 2.41
N TRP A 719 23.36 4.30 2.84
CA TRP A 719 22.97 3.08 2.10
C TRP A 719 21.45 3.07 1.87
N LYS A 720 21.01 3.49 0.69
CA LYS A 720 19.58 3.65 0.36
C LYS A 720 18.85 2.33 0.09
N ASP A 721 19.58 1.23 -0.07
CA ASP A 721 19.12 -0.14 -0.33
C ASP A 721 19.30 -1.07 0.90
N LEU A 722 19.70 -0.52 2.05
CA LEU A 722 19.76 -1.19 3.35
C LEU A 722 18.67 -0.65 4.27
N TYR A 723 17.91 -1.56 4.87
CA TYR A 723 16.82 -1.22 5.77
C TYR A 723 16.94 -2.00 7.07
N VAL A 724 16.66 -1.35 8.17
CA VAL A 724 16.61 -1.97 9.49
C VAL A 724 15.21 -1.87 10.04
N MET A 725 14.71 -2.98 10.60
CA MET A 725 13.36 -3.08 11.12
C MET A 725 13.34 -3.51 12.57
N GLY A 726 12.33 -3.05 13.31
CA GLY A 726 12.14 -3.38 14.72
C GLY A 726 13.15 -2.75 15.67
N GLN A 727 14.03 -1.85 15.20
CA GLN A 727 14.91 -1.04 16.03
C GLN A 727 14.21 0.23 16.51
N THR A 728 13.11 0.05 17.24
CA THR A 728 12.40 1.14 17.93
C THR A 728 12.03 0.71 19.34
N GLU A 729 11.98 1.67 20.24
CA GLU A 729 11.26 1.51 21.51
C GLU A 729 10.05 2.44 21.53
N GLN A 730 8.92 1.98 22.05
CA GLN A 730 7.69 2.78 22.12
C GLN A 730 6.76 2.28 23.23
N ALA A 731 5.89 3.16 23.70
CA ALA A 731 4.73 2.79 24.50
C ALA A 731 3.68 2.13 23.59
N GLY A 732 3.82 0.82 23.39
CA GLY A 732 2.94 0.03 22.53
C GLY A 732 3.63 -1.20 21.93
N PRO A 733 2.90 -2.04 21.19
CA PRO A 733 3.45 -3.25 20.59
C PRO A 733 4.36 -2.96 19.40
N VAL A 734 5.36 -3.82 19.19
CA VAL A 734 6.30 -3.75 18.05
C VAL A 734 5.71 -4.25 16.73
N THR A 735 4.68 -5.10 16.81
CA THR A 735 4.03 -5.73 15.66
C THR A 735 3.47 -4.71 14.65
N PRO A 736 2.58 -3.77 15.03
CA PRO A 736 2.09 -2.76 14.09
C PRO A 736 3.18 -1.78 13.64
N VAL A 737 4.17 -1.48 14.51
CA VAL A 737 5.31 -0.63 14.13
C VAL A 737 6.12 -1.29 13.01
N SER A 738 6.41 -2.58 13.16
CA SER A 738 7.12 -3.35 12.14
C SER A 738 6.34 -3.40 10.83
N GLU A 739 5.01 -3.49 10.88
CA GLU A 739 4.17 -3.42 9.67
C GLU A 739 4.26 -2.06 8.97
N ALA A 740 4.17 -0.96 9.71
CA ALA A 740 4.31 0.38 9.13
C ALA A 740 5.70 0.58 8.51
N GLN A 741 6.75 0.07 9.17
CA GLN A 741 8.10 0.05 8.61
C GLN A 741 8.17 -0.79 7.33
N ALA A 742 7.60 -1.99 7.32
CA ALA A 742 7.60 -2.88 6.16
C ALA A 742 6.89 -2.25 4.95
N ARG A 743 5.71 -1.65 5.17
CA ARG A 743 4.97 -0.94 4.13
C ARG A 743 5.77 0.22 3.54
N TYR A 744 6.40 1.02 4.40
CA TYR A 744 7.26 2.12 3.97
C TYR A 744 8.47 1.61 3.17
N ILE A 745 9.16 0.57 3.66
CA ILE A 745 10.32 -0.02 2.99
C ILE A 745 9.94 -0.60 1.63
N ALA A 746 8.87 -1.39 1.54
CA ALA A 746 8.43 -2.00 0.29
C ALA A 746 8.10 -0.93 -0.76
N ALA A 747 7.46 0.17 -0.35
CA ALA A 747 7.18 1.31 -1.20
C ALA A 747 8.44 2.05 -1.67
N VAL A 748 9.46 2.18 -0.80
CA VAL A 748 10.76 2.74 -1.18
C VAL A 748 11.47 1.84 -2.21
N ILE A 749 11.51 0.52 -1.98
CA ILE A 749 12.16 -0.43 -2.90
C ILE A 749 11.47 -0.43 -4.28
N LYS A 750 10.13 -0.39 -4.28
CA LYS A 750 9.28 -0.29 -5.47
C LYS A 750 9.42 1.06 -6.19
N GLY A 751 9.86 2.11 -5.49
CA GLY A 751 10.01 3.46 -6.03
C GLY A 751 8.74 4.32 -5.97
N THR A 752 7.69 3.89 -5.25
CA THR A 752 6.50 4.73 -5.02
C THR A 752 6.76 5.82 -3.97
N VAL A 753 7.78 5.63 -3.11
CA VAL A 753 8.25 6.62 -2.14
C VAL A 753 9.72 6.90 -2.39
N GLU A 754 10.05 8.16 -2.65
CA GLU A 754 11.44 8.60 -2.80
C GLU A 754 12.06 8.96 -1.45
N LEU A 755 13.30 8.51 -1.23
CA LEU A 755 14.09 8.91 -0.06
C LEU A 755 14.71 10.29 -0.29
N PRO A 756 14.73 11.16 0.74
CA PRO A 756 15.41 12.45 0.64
C PRO A 756 16.94 12.29 0.51
N GLY A 757 17.63 13.42 0.31
CA GLY A 757 19.09 13.46 0.28
C GLY A 757 19.72 13.12 1.64
N GLU A 758 20.99 12.71 1.65
CA GLU A 758 21.72 12.28 2.85
C GLU A 758 21.74 13.35 3.95
N GLU A 759 22.02 14.61 3.60
CA GLU A 759 22.02 15.73 4.54
C GLU A 759 20.64 15.97 5.17
N GLU A 760 19.56 15.81 4.40
CA GLU A 760 18.21 15.96 4.92
C GLU A 760 17.85 14.81 5.88
N MET A 761 18.21 13.58 5.52
CA MET A 761 18.09 12.43 6.42
C MET A 761 18.85 12.66 7.74
N MET A 762 20.10 13.14 7.65
CA MET A 762 20.92 13.45 8.83
C MET A 762 20.36 14.60 9.67
N ARG A 763 19.76 15.62 9.04
CA ARG A 763 19.08 16.71 9.73
C ARG A 763 17.92 16.18 10.57
N GLU A 764 17.07 15.33 10.00
CA GLU A 764 15.95 14.72 10.74
C GLU A 764 16.43 13.80 11.88
N ILE A 765 17.50 13.02 11.66
CA ILE A 765 18.13 12.20 12.70
C ILE A 765 18.59 13.08 13.87
N ARG A 766 19.28 14.20 13.59
CA ARG A 766 19.74 15.16 14.61
C ARG A 766 18.56 15.77 15.37
N THR A 767 17.46 16.13 14.67
CA THR A 767 16.23 16.63 15.31
C THR A 767 15.63 15.59 16.25
N MET A 768 15.49 14.34 15.81
CA MET A 768 14.95 13.25 16.64
C MET A 768 15.81 12.99 17.88
N ARG A 769 17.14 13.00 17.74
CA ARG A 769 18.06 12.88 18.89
C ARG A 769 17.91 14.03 19.87
N GLY A 770 17.83 15.27 19.38
CA GLY A 770 17.58 16.44 20.20
C GLY A 770 16.27 16.33 20.99
N TRP A 771 15.21 15.82 20.34
CA TRP A 771 13.95 15.55 21.01
C TRP A 771 14.09 14.47 22.09
N ARG A 772 14.74 13.32 21.79
CA ARG A 772 14.99 12.24 22.77
C ARG A 772 15.76 12.74 23.98
N LYS A 773 16.85 13.48 23.77
CA LYS A 773 17.67 14.06 24.85
C LYS A 773 16.88 14.99 25.77
N LYS A 774 15.87 15.69 25.24
CA LYS A 774 15.03 16.62 26.00
C LYS A 774 13.91 15.93 26.78
N HIS A 775 13.33 14.85 26.25
CA HIS A 775 12.10 14.27 26.79
C HIS A 775 12.28 12.88 27.43
N MET A 776 13.35 12.16 27.12
CA MET A 776 13.64 10.83 27.64
C MET A 776 14.80 10.87 28.64
N ILE A 777 14.81 9.90 29.55
CA ILE A 777 15.95 9.69 30.44
C ILE A 777 17.19 9.31 29.64
N ASP A 778 18.30 9.97 29.93
CA ASP A 778 19.61 9.67 29.37
C ASP A 778 20.11 8.30 29.85
N SER A 779 19.97 7.31 28.97
CA SER A 779 20.50 5.94 29.11
C SER A 779 20.46 5.23 27.75
N ASP A 780 21.38 4.30 27.55
CA ASP A 780 21.51 3.50 26.33
C ASP A 780 20.19 2.90 25.84
N ARG A 781 19.40 2.37 26.78
CA ARG A 781 18.07 1.79 26.52
C ARG A 781 17.16 2.71 25.72
N HIS A 782 17.17 4.01 26.01
CA HIS A 782 16.21 4.94 25.43
C HIS A 782 16.63 5.54 24.08
N ALA A 783 17.78 5.12 23.53
CA ALA A 783 18.36 5.67 22.30
C ALA A 783 17.45 5.53 21.06
N LEU A 784 16.47 4.62 21.09
CA LEU A 784 15.57 4.29 19.96
C LEU A 784 14.10 4.71 20.16
N ASN A 785 13.79 5.54 21.15
CA ASN A 785 12.40 5.85 21.46
C ASN A 785 11.68 6.65 20.35
N VAL A 786 10.41 6.31 20.10
CA VAL A 786 9.53 7.02 19.16
C VAL A 786 8.15 7.25 19.77
N GLU A 787 7.50 8.35 19.40
CA GLU A 787 6.10 8.61 19.74
C GLU A 787 5.18 7.76 18.84
N PHE A 788 4.54 6.72 19.39
CA PHE A 788 3.87 5.66 18.63
C PHE A 788 2.98 6.16 17.48
N VAL A 789 1.91 6.91 17.77
CA VAL A 789 0.95 7.35 16.74
C VAL A 789 1.59 8.29 15.71
N LYS A 790 2.41 9.25 16.16
CA LYS A 790 3.07 10.22 15.28
C LYS A 790 4.08 9.54 14.35
N TYR A 791 4.79 8.54 14.86
CA TYR A 791 5.73 7.74 14.09
C TYR A 791 4.99 6.92 13.02
N MET A 792 3.93 6.22 13.40
CA MET A 792 3.09 5.44 12.48
C MET A 792 2.53 6.32 11.36
N ASP A 793 1.93 7.47 11.70
CA ASP A 793 1.41 8.40 10.71
C ASP A 793 2.52 8.96 9.81
N GLY A 794 3.69 9.26 10.36
CA GLY A 794 4.84 9.79 9.61
C GLY A 794 5.45 8.79 8.63
N LEU A 795 5.35 7.48 8.90
CA LEU A 795 5.72 6.43 7.94
C LEU A 795 4.66 6.25 6.85
N LEU A 796 3.39 6.35 7.22
CA LEU A 796 2.27 5.98 6.36
C LEU A 796 1.65 7.17 5.59
N ALA A 797 2.06 8.41 5.91
CA ALA A 797 1.60 9.60 5.21
C ALA A 797 1.96 9.61 3.70
N PRO A 798 3.19 9.25 3.27
CA PRO A 798 3.52 9.16 1.84
C PRO A 798 2.66 8.16 1.07
N LEU A 799 2.17 7.12 1.75
CA LEU A 799 1.28 6.09 1.19
C LEU A 799 -0.20 6.51 1.20
N GLY A 800 -0.50 7.73 1.66
CA GLY A 800 -1.86 8.21 1.84
C GLY A 800 -2.65 7.50 2.95
N ALA A 801 -2.00 6.64 3.74
CA ALA A 801 -2.64 5.73 4.70
C ALA A 801 -2.81 6.30 6.12
N ALA A 802 -2.24 7.47 6.41
CA ALA A 802 -2.47 8.16 7.68
C ALA A 802 -3.95 8.63 7.83
N PRO A 803 -4.68 8.21 8.88
CA PRO A 803 -6.08 8.55 9.10
C PRO A 803 -6.22 9.91 9.81
N THR A 804 -6.01 10.99 9.06
CA THR A 804 -6.12 12.35 9.61
C THR A 804 -7.55 12.70 9.99
N PHE A 805 -7.72 13.56 11.00
CA PHE A 805 -9.03 14.03 11.45
C PHE A 805 -9.85 14.59 10.28
N GLY A 806 -9.25 15.40 9.42
CA GLY A 806 -9.91 15.99 8.26
C GLY A 806 -10.44 14.93 7.26
N LYS A 807 -9.65 13.88 6.97
CA LYS A 807 -10.08 12.77 6.11
C LYS A 807 -11.30 12.07 6.71
N LEU A 808 -11.25 11.73 8.00
CA LEU A 808 -12.34 11.03 8.70
C LEU A 808 -13.59 11.90 8.83
N PHE A 809 -13.42 13.17 9.21
CA PHE A 809 -14.52 14.11 9.37
C PHE A 809 -15.24 14.37 8.04
N GLY A 810 -14.49 14.50 6.95
CA GLY A 810 -15.06 14.61 5.60
C GLY A 810 -15.98 13.44 5.24
N ARG A 811 -15.67 12.21 5.68
CA ARG A 811 -16.51 11.02 5.42
C ARG A 811 -17.90 11.09 6.02
N ILE A 812 -18.11 11.90 7.07
CA ILE A 812 -19.45 12.10 7.64
C ILE A 812 -20.38 12.68 6.56
N PHE A 813 -19.86 13.54 5.68
CA PHE A 813 -20.64 14.19 4.64
C PHE A 813 -20.62 13.44 3.30
N THR A 814 -19.60 12.63 3.03
CA THR A 814 -19.40 12.00 1.71
C THR A 814 -19.75 10.51 1.64
N SER A 815 -19.82 9.79 2.76
CA SER A 815 -19.94 8.31 2.75
C SER A 815 -21.33 7.75 2.48
N GLY A 816 -22.39 8.58 2.46
CA GLY A 816 -23.78 8.12 2.44
C GLY A 816 -24.24 7.41 3.73
N LYS A 817 -23.35 7.25 4.73
CA LYS A 817 -23.61 6.62 6.04
C LYS A 817 -23.03 7.47 7.19
N PRO A 818 -23.57 8.67 7.45
CA PRO A 818 -22.98 9.66 8.37
C PRO A 818 -22.78 9.13 9.80
N LEU A 819 -23.74 8.38 10.34
CA LEU A 819 -23.65 7.81 11.68
C LEU A 819 -22.49 6.81 11.80
N ARG A 820 -22.33 5.94 10.80
CA ARG A 820 -21.23 4.97 10.78
C ARG A 820 -19.88 5.67 10.63
N ALA A 821 -19.78 6.68 9.75
CA ALA A 821 -18.57 7.48 9.61
C ALA A 821 -18.19 8.22 10.90
N TRP A 822 -19.18 8.72 11.65
CA TRP A 822 -18.96 9.29 12.99
C TRP A 822 -18.43 8.25 13.98
N SER A 823 -19.01 7.05 14.02
CA SER A 823 -18.52 5.96 14.88
C SER A 823 -17.08 5.58 14.55
N ILE A 824 -16.70 5.53 13.27
CA ILE A 824 -15.31 5.28 12.86
C ILE A 824 -14.37 6.40 13.30
N LEU A 825 -14.76 7.67 13.09
CA LEU A 825 -13.97 8.81 13.57
C LEU A 825 -13.77 8.72 15.09
N SER A 826 -14.84 8.40 15.83
CA SER A 826 -14.80 8.27 17.27
C SER A 826 -13.86 7.14 17.72
N ALA A 827 -13.99 5.96 17.11
CA ALA A 827 -13.12 4.81 17.40
C ALA A 827 -11.64 5.13 17.12
N VAL A 828 -11.33 5.87 16.06
CA VAL A 828 -9.95 6.24 15.71
C VAL A 828 -9.36 7.30 16.63
N TYR A 829 -10.13 8.34 17.00
CA TYR A 829 -9.59 9.48 17.76
C TYR A 829 -9.72 9.33 19.27
N PHE A 830 -10.82 8.75 19.75
CA PHE A 830 -11.15 8.67 21.17
C PHE A 830 -11.10 7.24 21.71
N GLY A 831 -11.11 6.24 20.83
CA GLY A 831 -10.91 4.83 21.19
C GLY A 831 -9.45 4.45 21.40
N ILE A 832 -9.25 3.15 21.64
CA ILE A 832 -7.92 2.55 21.72
C ILE A 832 -7.25 2.60 20.33
N PRO A 833 -5.94 2.92 20.22
CA PRO A 833 -5.28 3.10 18.92
C PRO A 833 -5.02 1.76 18.21
N ALA A 834 -6.09 1.14 17.72
CA ALA A 834 -6.06 -0.14 17.04
C ALA A 834 -5.33 -0.05 15.68
N PRO A 835 -4.50 -1.05 15.30
CA PRO A 835 -3.76 -1.06 14.05
C PRO A 835 -4.60 -0.92 12.77
N ALA A 836 -5.84 -1.42 12.80
CA ALA A 836 -6.77 -1.35 11.67
C ALA A 836 -7.00 0.07 11.13
N GLN A 837 -6.84 1.13 11.95
CA GLN A 837 -6.99 2.52 11.50
C GLN A 837 -6.08 2.88 10.32
N TRP A 838 -4.91 2.24 10.20
CA TRP A 838 -3.92 2.49 9.16
C TRP A 838 -4.17 1.70 7.86
N ARG A 839 -5.30 0.96 7.78
CA ARG A 839 -5.81 0.31 6.57
C ARG A 839 -7.10 0.94 6.05
N LEU A 840 -7.57 2.03 6.65
CA LEU A 840 -8.75 2.76 6.18
C LEU A 840 -8.54 3.48 4.83
N PHE A 841 -7.31 3.88 4.54
CA PHE A 841 -6.97 4.74 3.41
C PHE A 841 -5.65 4.34 2.76
N GLY A 842 -5.42 4.83 1.56
CA GLY A 842 -4.12 4.78 0.89
C GLY A 842 -3.75 3.41 0.32
N GLU A 843 -2.47 3.27 -0.04
CA GLU A 843 -1.91 2.05 -0.62
C GLU A 843 -2.03 0.88 0.37
N GLY A 844 -2.55 -0.26 -0.11
CA GLY A 844 -2.80 -1.45 0.70
C GLY A 844 -3.99 -1.33 1.66
N SER A 845 -4.93 -0.41 1.44
CA SER A 845 -6.13 -0.28 2.28
C SER A 845 -7.10 -1.47 2.16
N THR A 846 -7.71 -1.83 3.28
CA THR A 846 -8.76 -2.84 3.41
C THR A 846 -9.95 -2.23 4.18
N PRO A 847 -10.61 -1.21 3.62
CA PRO A 847 -11.51 -0.33 4.37
C PRO A 847 -12.69 -1.06 5.02
N VAL A 848 -13.21 -2.12 4.40
CA VAL A 848 -14.31 -2.93 4.98
C VAL A 848 -13.83 -3.65 6.25
N LEU A 849 -12.73 -4.41 6.15
CA LEU A 849 -12.13 -5.12 7.28
C LEU A 849 -11.72 -4.14 8.40
N ALA A 850 -11.08 -3.04 8.00
CA ALA A 850 -10.61 -2.01 8.93
C ALA A 850 -11.76 -1.38 9.72
N GLU A 851 -12.85 -1.00 9.04
CA GLU A 851 -14.02 -0.42 9.71
C GLU A 851 -14.69 -1.41 10.67
N GLU A 852 -14.92 -2.65 10.25
CA GLU A 852 -15.51 -3.68 11.10
C GLU A 852 -14.64 -3.96 12.33
N THR A 853 -13.32 -4.07 12.13
CA THR A 853 -12.35 -4.27 13.22
C THR A 853 -12.37 -3.11 14.22
N LEU A 854 -12.42 -1.85 13.74
CA LEU A 854 -12.45 -0.66 14.58
C LEU A 854 -13.74 -0.58 15.40
N LEU A 855 -14.90 -0.79 14.77
CA LEU A 855 -16.19 -0.76 15.46
C LEU A 855 -16.30 -1.88 16.50
N ARG A 856 -15.81 -3.08 16.17
CA ARG A 856 -15.77 -4.21 17.12
C ARG A 856 -14.86 -3.91 18.31
N THR A 857 -13.70 -3.34 18.05
CA THR A 857 -12.69 -3.02 19.07
C THR A 857 -13.17 -1.91 20.01
N ASP A 858 -13.95 -0.95 19.52
CA ASP A 858 -14.52 0.13 20.31
C ASP A 858 -15.52 -0.37 21.37
N VAL A 859 -16.26 -1.43 21.06
CA VAL A 859 -17.23 -2.07 21.98
C VAL A 859 -16.71 -3.31 22.70
N ASP A 860 -15.45 -3.69 22.47
CA ASP A 860 -14.82 -4.94 22.96
C ASP A 860 -15.70 -6.19 22.77
N ALA A 861 -16.18 -6.41 21.54
CA ALA A 861 -17.04 -7.57 21.28
C ALA A 861 -16.28 -8.91 21.48
N SER A 862 -17.02 -9.92 21.94
CA SER A 862 -16.51 -11.26 22.27
C SER A 862 -16.29 -12.19 21.07
N GLN A 863 -16.66 -11.76 19.86
CA GLN A 863 -16.54 -12.55 18.63
C GLN A 863 -16.09 -11.66 17.47
N LEU A 864 -15.40 -12.24 16.48
CA LEU A 864 -15.20 -11.58 15.20
C LEU A 864 -16.56 -11.27 14.54
N SER A 865 -16.66 -10.11 13.91
CA SER A 865 -17.82 -9.75 13.07
C SER A 865 -17.91 -10.69 11.86
N GLU A 866 -19.11 -10.84 11.29
CA GLU A 866 -19.28 -11.62 10.05
C GLU A 866 -18.43 -11.06 8.89
N GLY A 867 -18.22 -9.74 8.85
CA GLY A 867 -17.33 -9.09 7.89
C GLY A 867 -15.87 -9.50 8.07
N GLU A 868 -15.38 -9.58 9.31
CA GLU A 868 -14.04 -10.10 9.61
C GLU A 868 -13.92 -11.60 9.28
N LYS A 869 -14.94 -12.41 9.63
CA LYS A 869 -14.95 -13.84 9.31
C LYS A 869 -14.93 -14.10 7.81
N SER A 870 -15.59 -13.28 7.00
CA SER A 870 -15.59 -13.45 5.54
C SER A 870 -14.21 -13.24 4.89
N PHE A 871 -13.26 -12.68 5.64
CA PHE A 871 -11.90 -12.39 5.19
C PHE A 871 -10.89 -13.52 5.52
N PHE A 872 -11.26 -14.45 6.42
CA PHE A 872 -10.41 -15.55 6.92
C PHE A 872 -11.04 -16.90 6.67
#